data_AF-A0A8H5WSX3-F1
#
_entry.id   AF-A0A8H5WSX3-F1
#
_cell.length_a   1.000
_cell.length_b   1.000
_cell.length_c   1.000
_cell.angle_alpha   90.00
_cell.angle_beta   90.00
_cell.angle_gamma   90.00
#
_symmetry.space_group_name_H-M   'P 1'
#
loop_
_entity.id
_entity.type
_entity.pdbx_description
1 polymer ?
#
loop_
_entity_poly.entity_id
_entity_poly.type
_entity_poly.pdbx_seq_one_letter_code
_entity_poly.pdbx_strand_id
1 'polypeptide(L)'
;MEDSRPSKRSRQACEPCRRKKSKCPGEKPVCSYCERLGQMCVYESSSDGQGQRARSDRSLELRMETLEEKLDLFIDRLDPVINDSRRRSASQQGGGHTPSSMVGQDEMADTGETADPRQGSGKSSLVEPRSDELAPLYLTWLHRQPLVLFNAGTFAESLPSRETELTLALQALCLRFPPRLLSQQYRQRLHSMAQASREIVMNKVFSSRVDCSVLQTLCLLSLFEHAEGNTVQAGIYLSTAIQLLNGIPKGSFLGDAVEFNNCIRSIFVLHHLQGSVSSSVWPTAMSHGEDSSLGTAQCSAWLLPPEKSPSCDMDRGIMKYTIPLAQIWRAVRVYASRRVFSDTLPPWNPRSDYSQVTYRHLEVDCSVPLEYRFSANQIDKQTPETLQQNRGYWGPYLFTQFVYASIPVILNHPFLLSLRLRHFRRTMPQSFVNSSFDAITRHIGWIMYHLDVLEKMDYRVSDPTLAHVVAVVATIHLQHSFVEDLTLREKAQVGFEKCLEFLRCMGLTWHSVAVMSIQVVPITSQDSGPDRLTPQKFTIDTRLLWDILSYEHAGRPDARTDESIYNSLSSTHQDTARGTSDNGDGYDLVGSAGIIGHKTVPKDTPLYAPGEGEVSHPIRGRVPSDASGLLGSLQQNIQEGFGSAMEPDNIFPEVHDFGRAIDEWLSLDWGNEML
;
A
#
# COMPACT_ATOMS: atom_id res chain seq x y z
N MET A 1 -72.62 -13.57 -35.24
CA MET A 1 -72.04 -13.38 -33.90
C MET A 1 -71.07 -14.51 -33.66
N GLU A 2 -69.82 -14.15 -33.31
CA GLU A 2 -68.78 -14.94 -32.63
C GLU A 2 -68.24 -16.21 -33.34
N ASP A 3 -66.94 -16.53 -33.37
CA ASP A 3 -65.75 -15.96 -32.73
C ASP A 3 -64.50 -16.54 -33.44
N SER A 4 -63.57 -15.71 -33.91
CA SER A 4 -62.29 -16.15 -34.48
C SER A 4 -61.16 -15.32 -33.89
N ARG A 5 -60.68 -15.78 -32.74
CA ARG A 5 -59.51 -15.31 -31.96
C ARG A 5 -58.40 -14.70 -32.85
N PRO A 6 -57.90 -13.48 -32.56
CA PRO A 6 -56.72 -12.96 -33.24
C PRO A 6 -55.46 -13.72 -32.78
N SER A 7 -54.77 -14.26 -33.77
CA SER A 7 -53.46 -14.93 -33.72
C SER A 7 -52.45 -14.22 -32.81
N LYS A 8 -51.75 -15.02 -31.99
CA LYS A 8 -50.63 -14.58 -31.12
C LYS A 8 -49.60 -13.81 -31.95
N ARG A 9 -49.43 -12.52 -31.63
CA ARG A 9 -48.39 -11.63 -32.18
C ARG A 9 -47.01 -12.30 -32.07
N SER A 10 -46.34 -12.59 -33.19
CA SER A 10 -44.99 -13.14 -33.16
C SER A 10 -44.03 -12.11 -32.55
N ARG A 11 -43.11 -12.55 -31.67
CA ARG A 11 -42.08 -11.69 -31.06
C ARG A 11 -41.00 -11.24 -32.06
N GLN A 12 -40.97 -11.81 -33.27
CA GLN A 12 -39.93 -11.60 -34.26
C GLN A 12 -40.55 -11.29 -35.62
N ALA A 13 -40.15 -10.16 -36.19
CA ALA A 13 -40.47 -9.77 -37.56
C ALA A 13 -39.71 -10.67 -38.57
N CYS A 14 -40.31 -10.95 -39.73
CA CYS A 14 -39.64 -11.65 -40.83
C CYS A 14 -38.42 -10.86 -41.32
N GLU A 15 -37.49 -11.57 -41.99
CA GLU A 15 -36.22 -10.98 -42.45
C GLU A 15 -36.41 -9.73 -43.35
N PRO A 16 -37.33 -9.71 -44.34
CA PRO A 16 -37.51 -8.53 -45.19
C PRO A 16 -38.04 -7.30 -44.43
N CYS A 17 -39.02 -7.49 -43.53
CA CYS A 17 -39.54 -6.40 -42.69
C CYS A 17 -38.47 -5.88 -41.72
N ARG A 18 -37.61 -6.77 -41.20
CA ARG A 18 -36.49 -6.39 -40.35
C ARG A 18 -35.46 -5.56 -41.11
N ARG A 19 -35.09 -5.98 -42.34
CA ARG A 19 -34.14 -5.27 -43.20
C ARG A 19 -34.65 -3.87 -43.60
N LYS A 20 -35.95 -3.74 -43.91
CA LYS A 20 -36.58 -2.45 -44.28
C LYS A 20 -37.04 -1.60 -43.09
N LYS A 21 -36.84 -2.05 -41.84
CA LYS A 21 -37.34 -1.42 -40.61
C LYS A 21 -38.85 -1.08 -40.66
N SER A 22 -39.65 -1.92 -41.33
CA SER A 22 -41.10 -1.75 -41.43
C SER A 22 -41.85 -2.62 -40.41
N LYS A 23 -43.05 -2.21 -40.03
CA LYS A 23 -43.85 -2.93 -39.03
C LYS A 23 -44.37 -4.24 -39.62
N CYS A 24 -43.88 -5.37 -39.09
CA CYS A 24 -44.29 -6.71 -39.53
C CYS A 24 -45.56 -7.16 -38.78
N PRO A 25 -46.61 -7.61 -39.47
CA PRO A 25 -47.82 -8.11 -38.81
C PRO A 25 -47.64 -9.52 -38.21
N GLY A 26 -46.60 -10.28 -38.59
CA GLY A 26 -46.24 -11.55 -37.95
C GLY A 26 -47.05 -12.77 -38.41
N GLU A 27 -47.88 -12.63 -39.45
CA GLU A 27 -48.63 -13.73 -40.07
C GLU A 27 -47.68 -14.72 -40.79
N LYS A 28 -48.01 -16.01 -40.77
CA LYS A 28 -47.29 -17.11 -41.41
C LYS A 28 -48.26 -17.88 -42.32
N PRO A 29 -47.85 -18.36 -43.51
CA PRO A 29 -46.47 -18.47 -44.01
C PRO A 29 -45.87 -17.17 -44.57
N VAL A 30 -46.71 -16.22 -45.00
CA VAL A 30 -46.29 -14.92 -45.55
C VAL A 30 -47.00 -13.82 -44.77
N CYS A 31 -46.28 -12.75 -44.41
CA CYS A 31 -46.91 -11.60 -43.76
C CYS A 31 -47.58 -10.69 -44.80
N SER A 32 -48.73 -10.11 -44.49
CA SER A 32 -49.49 -9.25 -45.41
C SER A 32 -48.71 -8.05 -45.99
N TYR A 33 -47.65 -7.61 -45.30
CA TYR A 33 -46.73 -6.59 -45.84
C TYR A 33 -45.83 -7.15 -46.97
N CYS A 34 -45.28 -8.35 -46.80
CA CYS A 34 -44.47 -9.01 -47.82
C CYS A 34 -45.31 -9.50 -49.00
N GLU A 35 -46.53 -9.97 -48.76
CA GLU A 35 -47.48 -10.40 -49.79
C GLU A 35 -47.83 -9.25 -50.74
N ARG A 36 -48.20 -8.08 -50.20
CA ARG A 36 -48.56 -6.91 -51.02
C ARG A 36 -47.41 -6.39 -51.88
N LEU A 37 -46.19 -6.52 -51.40
CA LEU A 37 -44.99 -6.08 -52.11
C LEU A 37 -44.43 -7.16 -53.06
N GLY A 38 -45.06 -8.34 -53.13
CA GLY A 38 -44.58 -9.45 -53.95
C GLY A 38 -43.18 -9.95 -53.55
N GLN A 39 -42.81 -9.82 -52.28
CA GLN A 39 -41.47 -10.20 -51.80
C GLN A 39 -41.52 -11.49 -50.98
N MET A 40 -40.49 -12.33 -51.13
CA MET A 40 -40.37 -13.60 -50.43
C MET A 40 -40.24 -13.39 -48.91
N CYS A 41 -41.19 -13.93 -48.14
CA CYS A 41 -41.25 -13.76 -46.70
C CYS A 41 -40.62 -14.95 -45.98
N VAL A 42 -39.48 -14.73 -45.31
CA VAL A 42 -38.73 -15.79 -44.61
C VAL A 42 -38.66 -15.46 -43.12
N TYR A 43 -39.05 -16.43 -42.29
CA TYR A 43 -38.83 -16.44 -40.84
C TYR A 43 -37.77 -17.48 -40.53
N GLU A 44 -36.71 -17.08 -39.86
CA GLU A 44 -35.58 -17.94 -39.48
C GLU A 44 -36.07 -19.08 -38.55
N SER A 45 -35.98 -20.33 -39.01
CA SER A 45 -36.36 -21.50 -38.22
C SER A 45 -35.24 -21.85 -37.25
N SER A 46 -35.51 -21.72 -35.95
CA SER A 46 -34.58 -22.10 -34.88
C SER A 46 -34.44 -23.63 -34.80
N SER A 47 -33.52 -24.20 -35.59
CA SER A 47 -33.22 -25.65 -35.56
C SER A 47 -31.74 -26.02 -35.63
N ASP A 48 -30.80 -25.11 -35.41
CA ASP A 48 -29.33 -25.41 -35.45
C ASP A 48 -28.58 -25.17 -34.13
N GLY A 49 -29.28 -25.14 -32.99
CA GLY A 49 -28.67 -24.87 -31.67
C GLY A 49 -28.46 -26.07 -30.73
N GLN A 50 -29.00 -27.26 -31.05
CA GLN A 50 -29.01 -28.39 -30.11
C GLN A 50 -27.92 -29.45 -30.34
N GLY A 51 -27.30 -29.51 -31.53
CA GLY A 51 -26.27 -30.52 -31.84
C GLY A 51 -24.90 -30.28 -31.18
N GLN A 52 -24.54 -29.03 -30.88
CA GLN A 52 -23.23 -28.70 -30.29
C GLN A 52 -23.18 -28.88 -28.77
N ARG A 53 -24.31 -28.70 -28.05
CA ARG A 53 -24.37 -28.93 -26.60
C ARG A 53 -24.31 -30.42 -26.25
N ALA A 54 -25.03 -31.29 -26.97
CA ALA A 54 -25.02 -32.73 -26.72
C ALA A 54 -23.64 -33.39 -27.01
N ARG A 55 -22.88 -32.85 -27.98
CA ARG A 55 -21.53 -33.35 -28.30
C ARG A 55 -20.47 -32.86 -27.30
N SER A 56 -20.69 -31.71 -26.67
CA SER A 56 -19.86 -31.19 -25.58
C SER A 56 -20.14 -31.90 -24.26
N ASP A 57 -21.39 -32.22 -23.96
CA ASP A 57 -21.77 -32.95 -22.74
C ASP A 57 -21.19 -34.35 -22.71
N ARG A 58 -21.32 -35.10 -23.82
CA ARG A 58 -20.76 -36.45 -23.91
C ARG A 58 -19.22 -36.48 -23.84
N SER A 59 -18.56 -35.39 -24.24
CA SER A 59 -17.11 -35.23 -24.11
C SER A 59 -16.69 -34.89 -22.67
N LEU A 60 -17.55 -34.20 -21.92
CA LEU A 60 -17.34 -33.90 -20.50
C LEU A 60 -17.61 -35.14 -19.64
N GLU A 61 -18.67 -35.90 -19.92
CA GLU A 61 -18.98 -37.17 -19.23
C GLU A 61 -17.87 -38.19 -19.40
N LEU A 62 -17.38 -38.42 -20.62
CA LEU A 62 -16.29 -39.36 -20.87
C LEU A 62 -14.99 -38.97 -20.14
N ARG A 63 -14.79 -37.65 -19.97
CA ARG A 63 -13.62 -37.07 -19.29
C ARG A 63 -13.77 -37.09 -17.77
N MET A 64 -14.99 -37.04 -17.25
CA MET A 64 -15.28 -37.28 -15.83
C MET A 64 -15.07 -38.75 -15.48
N GLU A 65 -15.56 -39.69 -16.31
CA GLU A 65 -15.29 -41.13 -16.11
C GLU A 65 -13.78 -41.43 -16.12
N THR A 66 -13.00 -40.83 -17.05
CA THR A 66 -11.54 -41.04 -17.04
C THR A 66 -10.84 -40.38 -15.85
N LEU A 67 -11.42 -39.33 -15.27
CA LEU A 67 -10.88 -38.68 -14.08
C LEU A 67 -11.21 -39.47 -12.83
N GLU A 68 -12.41 -40.04 -12.74
CA GLU A 68 -12.82 -40.95 -11.66
C GLU A 68 -11.99 -42.22 -11.67
N GLU A 69 -11.81 -42.87 -12.82
CA GLU A 69 -10.95 -44.07 -12.95
C GLU A 69 -9.49 -43.78 -12.55
N LYS A 70 -8.98 -42.59 -12.88
CA LYS A 70 -7.64 -42.15 -12.44
C LYS A 70 -7.59 -41.81 -10.95
N LEU A 71 -8.66 -41.27 -10.38
CA LEU A 71 -8.78 -40.98 -8.96
C LEU A 71 -8.81 -42.28 -8.15
N ASP A 72 -9.56 -43.27 -8.60
CA ASP A 72 -9.61 -44.59 -7.99
C ASP A 72 -8.24 -45.29 -8.04
N LEU A 73 -7.53 -45.20 -9.18
CA LEU A 73 -6.14 -45.68 -9.29
C LEU A 73 -5.16 -44.92 -8.37
N PHE A 74 -5.43 -43.66 -8.05
CA PHE A 74 -4.65 -42.88 -7.09
C PHE A 74 -4.99 -43.25 -5.63
N ILE A 75 -6.26 -43.51 -5.34
CA ILE A 75 -6.74 -43.95 -4.02
C ILE A 75 -6.17 -45.35 -3.71
N ASP A 76 -6.25 -46.28 -4.66
CA ASP A 76 -5.68 -47.64 -4.55
C ASP A 76 -4.15 -47.62 -4.34
N ARG A 77 -3.45 -46.61 -4.87
CA ARG A 77 -2.00 -46.41 -4.66
C ARG A 77 -1.66 -45.74 -3.32
N LEU A 78 -2.59 -45.00 -2.72
CA LEU A 78 -2.39 -44.30 -1.43
C LEU A 78 -2.75 -45.19 -0.23
N ASP A 79 -3.63 -46.17 -0.41
CA ASP A 79 -4.05 -47.11 0.63
C ASP A 79 -2.92 -47.95 1.27
N PRO A 80 -1.89 -48.46 0.54
CA PRO A 80 -0.76 -49.14 1.18
C PRO A 80 0.15 -48.18 1.97
N VAL A 81 0.21 -46.89 1.63
CA VAL A 81 1.06 -45.89 2.31
C VAL A 81 0.43 -45.42 3.62
N ILE A 82 -0.90 -45.25 3.65
CA ILE A 82 -1.64 -44.87 4.86
C ILE A 82 -1.68 -46.04 5.86
N ASN A 83 -1.81 -47.27 5.37
CA ASN A 83 -1.81 -48.47 6.24
C ASN A 83 -0.41 -48.84 6.78
N ASP A 84 0.68 -48.58 6.05
CA ASP A 84 2.05 -48.78 6.56
C ASP A 84 2.40 -47.75 7.65
N SER A 85 1.89 -46.52 7.53
CA SER A 85 2.02 -45.47 8.54
C SER A 85 1.28 -45.80 9.84
N ARG A 86 0.11 -46.45 9.75
CA ARG A 86 -0.65 -46.93 10.92
C ARG A 86 -0.05 -48.18 11.57
N ARG A 87 0.57 -49.09 10.80
CA ARG A 87 1.27 -50.26 11.37
C ARG A 87 2.57 -49.90 12.10
N ARG A 88 3.32 -48.90 11.62
CA ARG A 88 4.55 -48.41 12.27
C ARG A 88 4.28 -47.63 13.56
N SER A 89 3.10 -47.02 13.68
CA SER A 89 2.70 -46.26 14.88
C SER A 89 2.20 -47.16 16.04
N ALA A 90 1.91 -48.43 15.77
CA ALA A 90 1.38 -49.38 16.76
C ALA A 90 2.45 -50.31 17.38
N SER A 91 3.70 -50.30 16.90
CA SER A 91 4.76 -51.23 17.35
C SER A 91 5.92 -50.59 18.14
N GLN A 92 5.88 -49.28 18.41
CA GLN A 92 6.88 -48.60 19.27
C GLN A 92 6.27 -48.15 20.61
N GLN A 93 5.81 -49.11 21.40
CA GLN A 93 5.83 -49.00 22.86
C GLN A 93 6.57 -50.22 23.40
N GLY A 94 7.84 -50.04 23.75
CA GLY A 94 8.60 -51.05 24.49
C GLY A 94 10.11 -50.96 24.30
N GLY A 95 10.82 -50.60 25.38
CA GLY A 95 12.22 -50.97 25.60
C GLY A 95 13.25 -49.86 25.36
N GLY A 96 13.79 -49.31 26.45
CA GLY A 96 14.96 -48.45 26.41
C GLY A 96 16.26 -49.23 26.24
N HIS A 97 17.37 -48.52 25.98
CA HIS A 97 18.71 -48.74 26.53
C HIS A 97 19.69 -47.67 26.00
N THR A 98 20.47 -47.08 26.91
CA THR A 98 21.70 -46.32 26.67
C THR A 98 22.81 -47.22 26.12
N PRO A 99 23.84 -46.68 25.43
CA PRO A 99 25.16 -46.67 26.07
C PRO A 99 26.06 -45.45 25.71
N SER A 100 27.17 -45.41 26.45
CA SER A 100 28.18 -44.35 26.61
C SER A 100 29.46 -44.59 25.79
N SER A 101 30.18 -43.50 25.48
CA SER A 101 31.64 -43.31 25.33
C SER A 101 32.48 -44.18 24.36
N MET A 102 33.35 -43.53 23.55
CA MET A 102 34.77 -43.90 23.42
C MET A 102 35.62 -42.73 22.85
N VAL A 103 36.85 -42.66 23.38
CA VAL A 103 37.96 -41.73 23.17
C VAL A 103 38.82 -42.14 21.97
N GLY A 104 39.48 -41.18 21.32
CA GLY A 104 40.64 -41.42 20.46
C GLY A 104 41.54 -40.18 20.42
N GLN A 105 42.70 -40.25 21.08
CA GLN A 105 43.84 -39.35 20.92
C GLN A 105 44.72 -39.86 19.78
N ASP A 106 45.40 -38.95 19.08
CA ASP A 106 46.77 -39.18 18.60
C ASP A 106 47.49 -37.83 18.43
N GLU A 107 48.65 -37.71 19.06
CA GLU A 107 49.63 -36.63 18.92
C GLU A 107 50.73 -37.07 17.95
N MET A 108 51.27 -36.14 17.14
CA MET A 108 52.71 -36.12 16.83
C MET A 108 53.16 -34.73 16.35
N ALA A 109 54.26 -34.24 16.92
CA ALA A 109 54.91 -32.98 16.62
C ALA A 109 56.14 -33.17 15.71
N ASP A 110 56.51 -32.13 14.93
CA ASP A 110 57.92 -31.76 14.72
C ASP A 110 58.10 -30.28 14.33
N THR A 111 59.23 -29.75 14.77
CA THR A 111 59.83 -28.40 14.80
C THR A 111 60.34 -27.88 13.44
N GLY A 112 60.22 -26.59 13.11
CA GLY A 112 61.22 -25.51 13.26
C GLY A 112 61.25 -24.72 11.92
N GLU A 113 61.17 -23.39 11.82
CA GLU A 113 62.26 -22.43 12.03
C GLU A 113 61.73 -20.97 12.00
N THR A 114 62.50 -20.12 12.65
CA THR A 114 62.36 -18.67 12.89
C THR A 114 62.54 -17.77 11.66
N ALA A 115 61.72 -16.72 11.54
CA ALA A 115 62.13 -15.43 10.97
C ALA A 115 61.21 -14.29 11.47
N ASP A 116 61.79 -13.35 12.23
CA ASP A 116 61.26 -12.00 12.46
C ASP A 116 61.97 -11.06 11.47
N PRO A 117 61.29 -10.09 10.86
CA PRO A 117 61.52 -8.73 11.34
C PRO A 117 60.27 -7.83 11.31
N ARG A 118 59.93 -7.31 12.49
CA ARG A 118 59.54 -5.92 12.78
C ARG A 118 59.40 -4.99 11.55
N GLN A 119 58.19 -4.51 11.27
CA GLN A 119 57.87 -3.08 11.10
C GLN A 119 56.37 -2.85 10.77
N GLY A 120 55.74 -1.91 11.48
CA GLY A 120 54.53 -1.23 11.01
C GLY A 120 53.17 -1.71 11.54
N SER A 121 53.01 -1.87 12.87
CA SER A 121 51.67 -1.93 13.48
C SER A 121 50.96 -0.57 13.35
N GLY A 122 50.35 -0.34 12.19
CA GLY A 122 49.28 0.63 12.05
C GLY A 122 48.05 0.07 12.75
N LYS A 123 47.92 0.36 14.05
CA LYS A 123 46.66 0.19 14.78
C LYS A 123 45.61 1.09 14.14
N SER A 124 44.90 0.61 13.12
CA SER A 124 43.56 1.11 12.82
C SER A 124 42.65 0.58 13.93
N SER A 125 42.72 1.23 15.08
CA SER A 125 41.71 1.14 16.12
C SER A 125 40.41 1.64 15.50
N LEU A 126 39.61 0.71 14.95
CA LEU A 126 38.20 0.92 14.66
C LEU A 126 37.50 1.16 16.00
N VAL A 127 37.49 2.43 16.40
CA VAL A 127 36.92 2.97 17.64
C VAL A 127 35.63 2.23 17.97
N GLU A 128 35.59 1.59 19.14
CA GLU A 128 34.32 1.14 19.71
C GLU A 128 33.43 2.38 19.90
N PRO A 129 32.19 2.38 19.38
CA PRO A 129 31.29 3.49 19.59
C PRO A 129 31.10 3.67 21.10
N ARG A 130 31.39 4.87 21.60
CA ARG A 130 31.23 5.17 23.03
C ARG A 130 29.74 5.00 23.37
N SER A 131 29.46 4.27 24.45
CA SER A 131 28.09 4.09 24.96
C SER A 131 27.35 5.44 25.10
N ASP A 132 28.10 6.48 25.42
CA ASP A 132 27.65 7.85 25.64
C ASP A 132 27.00 8.52 24.41
N GLU A 133 27.29 8.05 23.19
CA GLU A 133 26.71 8.62 21.94
C GLU A 133 25.36 8.00 21.57
N LEU A 134 25.00 6.86 22.16
CA LEU A 134 23.84 6.07 21.73
C LEU A 134 22.51 6.73 22.08
N ALA A 135 22.40 7.31 23.28
CA ALA A 135 21.16 7.96 23.72
C ALA A 135 20.80 9.21 22.88
N PRO A 136 21.73 10.15 22.61
CA PRO A 136 21.47 11.27 21.70
C PRO A 136 21.05 10.83 20.30
N LEU A 137 21.68 9.78 19.74
CA LEU A 137 21.33 9.25 18.42
C LEU A 137 19.89 8.70 18.39
N TYR A 138 19.50 7.90 19.37
CA TYR A 138 18.14 7.37 19.47
C TYR A 138 17.10 8.50 19.58
N LEU A 139 17.32 9.45 20.51
CA LEU A 139 16.37 10.55 20.75
C LEU A 139 16.21 11.46 19.53
N THR A 140 17.27 11.64 18.75
CA THR A 140 17.26 12.49 17.56
C THR A 140 16.62 11.81 16.34
N TRP A 141 16.92 10.52 16.12
CA TRP A 141 16.63 9.86 14.85
C TRP A 141 15.54 8.79 14.91
N LEU A 142 15.24 8.20 16.06
CA LEU A 142 14.28 7.09 16.16
C LEU A 142 13.08 7.42 17.06
N HIS A 143 13.31 8.14 18.15
CA HIS A 143 12.25 8.54 19.06
C HIS A 143 11.22 9.43 18.34
N ARG A 144 9.93 9.08 18.47
CA ARG A 144 8.79 9.77 17.83
C ARG A 144 8.89 9.84 16.29
N GLN A 145 9.58 8.90 15.66
CA GLN A 145 9.71 8.82 14.19
C GLN A 145 9.50 7.38 13.65
N PRO A 146 8.30 6.78 13.80
CA PRO A 146 7.13 7.18 14.59
C PRO A 146 7.05 6.44 15.94
N LEU A 147 8.05 5.64 16.29
CA LEU A 147 8.02 4.76 17.47
C LEU A 147 8.44 5.49 18.76
N VAL A 148 7.80 5.14 19.86
CA VAL A 148 8.13 5.59 21.21
C VAL A 148 8.29 4.35 22.09
N LEU A 149 9.53 3.96 22.38
CA LEU A 149 9.82 2.75 23.16
C LEU A 149 10.25 3.05 24.59
N PHE A 150 10.93 4.18 24.81
CA PHE A 150 11.49 4.58 26.09
C PHE A 150 10.98 5.96 26.50
N ASN A 151 11.06 6.26 27.80
CA ASN A 151 10.81 7.59 28.31
C ASN A 151 11.98 8.52 27.96
N ALA A 152 11.74 9.56 27.15
CA ALA A 152 12.77 10.46 26.68
C ALA A 152 13.58 11.15 27.80
N GLY A 153 12.93 11.46 28.93
CA GLY A 153 13.55 12.19 30.04
C GLY A 153 14.53 11.34 30.85
N THR A 154 14.29 10.03 30.97
CA THR A 154 15.09 9.11 31.80
C THR A 154 15.95 8.15 30.99
N PHE A 155 15.77 8.11 29.66
CA PHE A 155 16.40 7.11 28.80
C PHE A 155 17.94 7.15 28.90
N ALA A 156 18.54 8.33 28.78
CA ALA A 156 20.00 8.49 28.80
C ALA A 156 20.64 7.98 30.09
N GLU A 157 20.02 8.24 31.24
CA GLU A 157 20.49 7.78 32.55
C GLU A 157 20.28 6.28 32.74
N SER A 158 19.18 5.74 32.21
CA SER A 158 18.86 4.31 32.33
C SER A 158 19.71 3.41 31.42
N LEU A 159 20.23 3.95 30.31
CA LEU A 159 20.86 3.19 29.23
C LEU A 159 22.01 2.26 29.70
N PRO A 160 22.95 2.68 30.59
CA PRO A 160 24.04 1.80 31.03
C PRO A 160 23.57 0.57 31.83
N SER A 161 22.36 0.62 32.38
CA SER A 161 21.76 -0.47 33.16
C SER A 161 20.83 -1.38 32.35
N ARG A 162 20.59 -1.06 31.06
CA ARG A 162 19.72 -1.85 30.18
C ARG A 162 20.35 -3.17 29.80
N GLU A 163 19.50 -4.12 29.46
CA GLU A 163 19.88 -5.46 29.08
C GLU A 163 20.72 -5.48 27.80
N THR A 164 21.59 -6.49 27.68
CA THR A 164 22.55 -6.60 26.59
C THR A 164 21.86 -6.75 25.23
N GLU A 165 20.79 -7.56 25.13
CA GLU A 165 20.07 -7.74 23.87
C GLU A 165 19.47 -6.44 23.34
N LEU A 166 18.95 -5.60 24.24
CA LEU A 166 18.35 -4.31 23.91
C LEU A 166 19.41 -3.32 23.45
N THR A 167 20.54 -3.26 24.18
CA THR A 167 21.67 -2.39 23.86
C THR A 167 22.26 -2.73 22.49
N LEU A 168 22.42 -4.02 22.18
CA LEU A 168 22.92 -4.48 20.87
C LEU A 168 21.97 -4.11 19.72
N ALA A 169 20.65 -4.29 19.90
CA ALA A 169 19.65 -3.89 18.89
C ALA A 169 19.64 -2.37 18.68
N LEU A 170 19.73 -1.59 19.77
CA LEU A 170 19.83 -0.14 19.71
C LEU A 170 21.07 0.31 18.96
N GLN A 171 22.23 -0.27 19.25
CA GLN A 171 23.48 0.03 18.55
C GLN A 171 23.38 -0.30 17.05
N ALA A 172 22.83 -1.46 16.69
CA ALA A 172 22.67 -1.89 15.30
C ALA A 172 21.83 -0.90 14.46
N LEU A 173 20.86 -0.21 15.08
CA LEU A 173 20.03 0.81 14.44
C LEU A 173 20.64 2.22 14.52
N CYS A 174 20.98 2.69 15.71
CA CYS A 174 21.37 4.08 15.95
C CYS A 174 22.70 4.44 15.28
N LEU A 175 23.63 3.50 15.19
CA LEU A 175 24.95 3.73 14.60
C LEU A 175 24.93 3.88 13.07
N ARG A 176 23.77 3.70 12.45
CA ARG A 176 23.52 4.08 11.05
C ARG A 176 23.46 5.61 10.87
N PHE A 177 23.24 6.34 11.95
CA PHE A 177 23.12 7.79 11.95
C PHE A 177 24.43 8.49 12.37
N PRO A 178 24.65 9.74 11.91
CA PRO A 178 23.88 10.45 10.89
C PRO A 178 24.02 9.79 9.50
N PRO A 179 23.07 10.04 8.56
CA PRO A 179 23.07 9.41 7.23
C PRO A 179 24.41 9.60 6.51
N ARG A 180 25.05 8.48 6.13
CA ARG A 180 26.36 8.48 5.44
C ARG A 180 26.57 7.17 4.71
N LEU A 181 27.47 7.16 3.72
CA LEU A 181 27.90 5.93 3.08
C LEU A 181 28.69 5.06 4.07
N LEU A 182 28.07 3.96 4.51
CA LEU A 182 28.71 2.99 5.39
C LEU A 182 29.61 2.04 4.60
N SER A 183 30.80 1.73 5.12
CA SER A 183 31.67 0.70 4.53
C SER A 183 31.07 -0.70 4.72
N GLN A 184 31.44 -1.66 3.86
CA GLN A 184 30.94 -3.03 3.95
C GLN A 184 31.28 -3.68 5.30
N GLN A 185 32.49 -3.47 5.81
CA GLN A 185 32.92 -3.96 7.12
C GLN A 185 32.07 -3.37 8.26
N TYR A 186 31.73 -2.07 8.18
CA TYR A 186 30.88 -1.45 9.18
C TYR A 186 29.45 -2.01 9.15
N ARG A 187 28.89 -2.23 7.96
CA ARG A 187 27.56 -2.89 7.84
C ARG A 187 27.59 -4.30 8.42
N GLN A 188 28.62 -5.10 8.13
CA GLN A 188 28.79 -6.43 8.71
C GLN A 188 28.83 -6.39 10.25
N ARG A 189 29.47 -5.37 10.84
CA ARG A 189 29.47 -5.17 12.29
C ARG A 189 28.06 -4.87 12.84
N LEU A 190 27.27 -4.02 12.18
CA LEU A 190 25.90 -3.75 12.62
C LEU A 190 25.02 -5.02 12.54
N HIS A 191 25.21 -5.81 11.49
CA HIS A 191 24.56 -7.12 11.33
C HIS A 191 24.96 -8.12 12.42
N SER A 192 26.24 -8.20 12.79
CA SER A 192 26.67 -9.09 13.88
C SER A 192 26.09 -8.69 15.23
N MET A 193 25.92 -7.39 15.48
CA MET A 193 25.26 -6.88 16.69
C MET A 193 23.77 -7.25 16.72
N ALA A 194 23.06 -7.07 15.61
CA ALA A 194 21.66 -7.50 15.48
C ALA A 194 21.51 -9.03 15.63
N GLN A 195 22.44 -9.81 15.08
CA GLN A 195 22.45 -11.26 15.22
C GLN A 195 22.67 -11.68 16.69
N ALA A 196 23.64 -11.10 17.38
CA ALA A 196 23.88 -11.40 18.79
C ALA A 196 22.67 -11.03 19.67
N SER A 197 22.05 -9.87 19.42
CA SER A 197 20.81 -9.45 20.08
C SER A 197 19.68 -10.48 19.87
N ARG A 198 19.49 -10.93 18.63
CA ARG A 198 18.51 -11.94 18.23
C ARG A 198 18.70 -13.26 18.97
N GLU A 199 19.92 -13.77 19.04
CA GLU A 199 20.23 -15.03 19.74
C GLU A 199 19.86 -14.94 21.22
N ILE A 200 20.21 -13.84 21.89
CA ILE A 200 19.89 -13.63 23.31
C ILE A 200 18.38 -13.50 23.52
N VAL A 201 17.69 -12.65 22.75
CA VAL A 201 16.26 -12.40 22.94
C VAL A 201 15.42 -13.64 22.63
N MET A 202 15.75 -14.40 21.58
CA MET A 202 15.00 -15.61 21.24
C MET A 202 15.24 -16.71 22.28
N ASN A 203 16.46 -16.83 22.84
CA ASN A 203 16.71 -17.73 23.97
C ASN A 203 15.88 -17.35 25.20
N LYS A 204 15.72 -16.05 25.51
CA LYS A 204 14.81 -15.59 26.57
C LYS A 204 13.35 -15.97 26.29
N VAL A 205 12.88 -15.79 25.04
CA VAL A 205 11.52 -16.16 24.62
C VAL A 205 11.29 -17.66 24.79
N PHE A 206 12.18 -18.52 24.29
CA PHE A 206 12.05 -19.98 24.44
C PHE A 206 12.16 -20.44 25.89
N SER A 207 12.92 -19.72 26.72
CA SER A 207 13.03 -19.98 28.16
C SER A 207 11.88 -19.39 28.98
N SER A 208 10.86 -18.79 28.34
CA SER A 208 9.73 -18.11 29.00
C SER A 208 10.13 -16.99 29.97
N ARG A 209 11.27 -16.32 29.71
CA ARG A 209 11.76 -15.18 30.51
C ARG A 209 11.50 -13.86 29.77
N VAL A 210 10.22 -13.51 29.65
CA VAL A 210 9.76 -12.36 28.87
C VAL A 210 9.51 -11.15 29.77
N ASP A 211 10.25 -10.07 29.52
CA ASP A 211 10.13 -8.77 30.17
C ASP A 211 9.85 -7.68 29.10
N CYS A 212 9.77 -6.41 29.50
CA CYS A 212 9.57 -5.31 28.54
C CYS A 212 10.78 -5.13 27.60
N SER A 213 11.99 -5.41 28.06
CA SER A 213 13.20 -5.37 27.22
C SER A 213 13.09 -6.34 26.05
N VAL A 214 12.58 -7.56 26.27
CA VAL A 214 12.32 -8.53 25.20
C VAL A 214 11.37 -7.96 24.15
N LEU A 215 10.27 -7.34 24.56
CA LEU A 215 9.30 -6.73 23.63
C LEU A 215 9.89 -5.54 22.87
N GLN A 216 10.61 -4.64 23.55
CA GLN A 216 11.31 -3.52 22.94
C GLN A 216 12.37 -4.01 21.93
N THR A 217 13.11 -5.06 22.29
CA THR A 217 14.14 -5.67 21.43
C THR A 217 13.53 -6.30 20.18
N LEU A 218 12.43 -7.07 20.31
CA LEU A 218 11.71 -7.62 19.16
C LEU A 218 11.19 -6.53 18.22
N CYS A 219 10.70 -5.41 18.77
CA CYS A 219 10.26 -4.25 17.99
C CYS A 219 11.42 -3.61 17.21
N LEU A 220 12.58 -3.40 17.85
CA LEU A 220 13.78 -2.85 17.21
C LEU A 220 14.37 -3.82 16.16
N LEU A 221 14.43 -5.11 16.44
CA LEU A 221 14.88 -6.11 15.47
C LEU A 221 13.94 -6.18 14.26
N SER A 222 12.62 -6.04 14.48
CA SER A 222 11.65 -5.95 13.38
C SER A 222 11.96 -4.76 12.46
N LEU A 223 12.18 -3.57 13.04
CA LEU A 223 12.58 -2.38 12.28
C LEU A 223 13.92 -2.57 11.56
N PHE A 224 14.90 -3.22 12.21
CA PHE A 224 16.21 -3.51 11.61
C PHE A 224 16.10 -4.43 10.40
N GLU A 225 15.38 -5.55 10.52
CA GLU A 225 15.19 -6.47 9.39
C GLU A 225 14.42 -5.82 8.24
N HIS A 226 13.39 -5.03 8.56
CA HIS A 226 12.64 -4.30 7.55
C HIS A 226 13.54 -3.30 6.82
N ALA A 227 14.38 -2.57 7.56
CA ALA A 227 15.37 -1.67 6.99
C ALA A 227 16.37 -2.36 6.05
N GLU A 228 16.68 -3.63 6.28
CA GLU A 228 17.52 -4.46 5.40
C GLU A 228 16.77 -5.12 4.25
N GLY A 229 15.43 -4.98 4.18
CA GLY A 229 14.60 -5.64 3.16
C GLY A 229 14.16 -7.06 3.52
N ASN A 230 14.55 -7.57 4.71
CA ASN A 230 14.18 -8.89 5.21
C ASN A 230 12.76 -8.91 5.81
N THR A 231 11.75 -8.55 5.01
CA THR A 231 10.39 -8.27 5.53
C THR A 231 9.70 -9.49 6.16
N VAL A 232 10.07 -10.72 5.77
CA VAL A 232 9.62 -11.95 6.46
C VAL A 232 10.15 -12.02 7.88
N GLN A 233 11.46 -11.82 8.08
CA GLN A 233 12.07 -11.89 9.41
C GLN A 233 11.51 -10.76 10.29
N ALA A 234 11.36 -9.57 9.74
CA ALA A 234 10.70 -8.45 10.40
C ALA A 234 9.29 -8.83 10.90
N GLY A 235 8.51 -9.51 10.05
CA GLY A 235 7.19 -10.01 10.37
C GLY A 235 7.17 -11.08 11.46
N ILE A 236 8.18 -11.98 11.51
CA ILE A 236 8.29 -13.01 12.55
C ILE A 236 8.52 -12.37 13.92
N TYR A 237 9.44 -11.40 14.05
CA TYR A 237 9.66 -10.72 15.33
C TYR A 237 8.41 -10.00 15.81
N LEU A 238 7.72 -9.33 14.90
CA LEU A 238 6.52 -8.58 15.21
C LEU A 238 5.36 -9.51 15.61
N SER A 239 5.19 -10.62 14.90
CA SER A 239 4.19 -11.64 15.23
C SER A 239 4.49 -12.30 16.57
N THR A 240 5.77 -12.54 16.87
CA THR A 240 6.22 -13.05 18.17
C THR A 240 5.88 -12.06 19.28
N ALA A 241 6.20 -10.77 19.10
CA ALA A 241 5.88 -9.73 20.08
C ALA A 241 4.37 -9.63 20.34
N ILE A 242 3.54 -9.63 19.29
CA ILE A 242 2.07 -9.61 19.41
C ILE A 242 1.57 -10.87 20.14
N GLN A 243 2.10 -12.04 19.81
CA GLN A 243 1.71 -13.29 20.46
C GLN A 243 2.06 -13.30 21.96
N LEU A 244 3.24 -12.76 22.33
CA LEU A 244 3.64 -12.61 23.72
C LEU A 244 2.71 -11.64 24.47
N LEU A 245 2.35 -10.51 23.85
CA LEU A 245 1.39 -9.56 24.43
C LEU A 245 0.02 -10.19 24.69
N ASN A 246 -0.47 -11.05 23.77
CA ASN A 246 -1.73 -11.76 23.95
C ASN A 246 -1.71 -12.75 25.14
N GLY A 247 -0.53 -13.19 25.57
CA GLY A 247 -0.35 -14.04 26.73
C GLY A 247 -0.34 -13.28 28.08
N ILE A 248 -0.25 -11.94 28.06
CA ILE A 248 -0.19 -11.14 29.28
C ILE A 248 -1.62 -10.90 29.81
N PRO A 249 -1.90 -11.17 31.10
CA PRO A 249 -3.21 -10.85 31.68
C PRO A 249 -3.53 -9.36 31.58
N LYS A 250 -4.79 -9.03 31.29
CA LYS A 250 -5.25 -7.64 31.16
C LYS A 250 -4.97 -6.84 32.43
N GLY A 251 -4.43 -5.64 32.28
CA GLY A 251 -4.09 -4.74 33.41
C GLY A 251 -2.73 -5.01 34.05
N SER A 252 -2.04 -6.08 33.66
CA SER A 252 -0.64 -6.32 34.06
C SER A 252 0.32 -5.48 33.21
N PHE A 253 1.48 -5.16 33.78
CA PHE A 253 2.58 -4.49 33.08
C PHE A 253 3.90 -5.21 33.35
N LEU A 254 4.83 -5.13 32.39
CA LEU A 254 6.19 -5.66 32.52
C LEU A 254 7.13 -4.49 32.78
N GLY A 255 7.74 -4.41 33.96
CA GLY A 255 8.70 -3.34 34.29
C GLY A 255 8.05 -1.99 34.53
N ASP A 256 8.55 -0.94 33.88
CA ASP A 256 7.97 0.41 33.98
C ASP A 256 6.66 0.50 33.18
N ALA A 257 5.59 0.95 33.83
CA ALA A 257 4.26 0.94 33.22
C ALA A 257 4.15 1.94 32.05
N VAL A 258 4.87 3.07 32.07
CA VAL A 258 4.82 4.06 30.98
C VAL A 258 5.56 3.54 29.76
N GLU A 259 6.79 3.03 29.94
CA GLU A 259 7.57 2.41 28.87
C GLU A 259 6.88 1.17 28.29
N PHE A 260 6.25 0.35 29.13
CA PHE A 260 5.48 -0.81 28.68
C PHE A 260 4.31 -0.41 27.79
N ASN A 261 3.52 0.62 28.18
CA ASN A 261 2.42 1.13 27.36
C ASN A 261 2.93 1.74 26.04
N ASN A 262 4.01 2.52 26.09
CA ASN A 262 4.69 3.07 24.92
C ASN A 262 5.15 1.95 23.96
N CYS A 263 5.75 0.88 24.50
CA CYS A 263 6.19 -0.28 23.75
C CYS A 263 5.03 -1.00 23.05
N ILE A 264 3.93 -1.26 23.76
CA ILE A 264 2.71 -1.86 23.18
C ILE A 264 2.20 -1.03 22.01
N ARG A 265 2.04 0.28 22.20
CA ARG A 265 1.55 1.20 21.16
C ARG A 265 2.49 1.21 19.96
N SER A 266 3.81 1.22 20.19
CA SER A 266 4.82 1.17 19.13
C SER A 266 4.82 -0.14 18.35
N ILE A 267 4.64 -1.29 19.02
CA ILE A 267 4.49 -2.59 18.36
C ILE A 267 3.31 -2.54 17.39
N PHE A 268 2.18 -1.97 17.80
CA PHE A 268 1.01 -1.85 16.92
C PHE A 268 1.18 -0.84 15.80
N VAL A 269 1.80 0.33 16.06
CA VAL A 269 2.17 1.27 15.00
C VAL A 269 3.04 0.57 13.97
N LEU A 270 4.11 -0.11 14.40
CA LEU A 270 5.00 -0.83 13.50
C LEU A 270 4.28 -1.94 12.73
N HIS A 271 3.36 -2.65 13.37
CA HIS A 271 2.50 -3.65 12.73
C HIS A 271 1.64 -3.09 11.63
N HIS A 272 1.04 -1.92 11.84
CA HIS A 272 0.26 -1.27 10.81
C HIS A 272 1.12 -0.67 9.69
N LEU A 273 2.32 -0.16 10.01
CA LEU A 273 3.21 0.44 9.02
C LEU A 273 3.92 -0.59 8.14
N GLN A 274 4.47 -1.65 8.73
CA GLN A 274 5.41 -2.59 8.08
C GLN A 274 4.97 -4.05 8.18
N GLY A 275 4.04 -4.39 9.08
CA GLY A 275 3.55 -5.76 9.24
C GLY A 275 2.93 -6.33 7.98
N SER A 276 2.91 -7.66 7.87
CA SER A 276 2.52 -8.31 6.62
C SER A 276 1.03 -8.11 6.27
N VAL A 277 0.75 -7.96 4.98
CA VAL A 277 -0.59 -7.73 4.39
C VAL A 277 -1.08 -8.91 3.54
N SER A 278 -0.56 -10.13 3.77
CA SER A 278 -0.86 -11.37 3.01
C SER A 278 -2.24 -11.40 2.34
N SER A 279 -2.24 -11.59 1.03
CA SER A 279 -3.44 -11.60 0.16
C SER A 279 -4.38 -12.80 0.38
N SER A 280 -4.01 -13.81 1.20
CA SER A 280 -4.71 -15.10 1.25
C SER A 280 -5.79 -15.24 2.32
N VAL A 281 -5.95 -14.28 3.25
CA VAL A 281 -6.88 -14.44 4.39
C VAL A 281 -7.68 -13.16 4.63
N TRP A 282 -8.67 -12.87 3.79
CA TRP A 282 -9.82 -12.05 4.19
C TRP A 282 -11.12 -12.77 3.81
N PRO A 283 -12.08 -12.95 4.74
CA PRO A 283 -13.36 -13.55 4.42
C PRO A 283 -14.13 -12.67 3.44
N THR A 284 -14.78 -13.31 2.46
CA THR A 284 -15.52 -12.73 1.33
C THR A 284 -16.77 -11.91 1.73
N ALA A 285 -16.89 -11.52 3.00
CA ALA A 285 -17.92 -10.63 3.50
C ALA A 285 -17.32 -9.72 4.57
N MET A 286 -17.08 -8.46 4.22
CA MET A 286 -16.96 -7.38 5.20
C MET A 286 -18.34 -7.20 5.84
N SER A 287 -18.60 -8.01 6.86
CA SER A 287 -19.72 -7.80 7.76
C SER A 287 -19.46 -6.50 8.52
N HIS A 288 -20.48 -5.68 8.74
CA HIS A 288 -20.42 -4.42 9.51
C HIS A 288 -20.09 -4.63 11.02
N GLY A 289 -19.38 -5.71 11.38
CA GLY A 289 -18.91 -6.00 12.72
C GLY A 289 -17.39 -5.98 12.75
N GLU A 290 -16.85 -5.21 13.69
CA GLU A 290 -15.47 -5.13 14.16
C GLU A 290 -14.49 -6.14 13.52
N ASP A 291 -13.46 -5.61 12.85
CA ASP A 291 -12.34 -6.30 12.18
C ASP A 291 -11.78 -7.47 13.05
N SER A 292 -12.38 -8.66 12.91
CA SER A 292 -12.11 -9.86 13.74
C SER A 292 -11.04 -10.79 13.15
N SER A 293 -10.27 -10.38 12.14
CA SER A 293 -9.16 -11.16 11.61
C SER A 293 -7.85 -10.81 12.33
N LEU A 294 -7.34 -11.76 13.14
CA LEU A 294 -6.05 -11.74 13.83
C LEU A 294 -5.58 -10.37 14.34
N GLY A 295 -6.03 -10.01 15.55
CA GLY A 295 -5.37 -8.98 16.36
C GLY A 295 -6.10 -7.65 16.46
N THR A 296 -6.90 -7.19 15.49
CA THR A 296 -7.55 -5.87 15.54
C THR A 296 -8.63 -5.73 16.63
N ALA A 297 -9.52 -6.72 16.77
CA ALA A 297 -10.52 -6.75 17.86
C ALA A 297 -9.93 -6.97 19.27
N GLN A 298 -8.69 -7.46 19.37
CA GLN A 298 -7.94 -7.53 20.64
C GLN A 298 -7.06 -6.29 20.85
N CYS A 299 -6.66 -5.61 19.78
CA CYS A 299 -6.00 -4.31 19.77
C CYS A 299 -6.86 -3.29 20.51
N SER A 300 -8.16 -3.24 20.21
CA SER A 300 -9.13 -2.40 20.93
C SER A 300 -9.17 -2.72 22.43
N ALA A 301 -8.97 -3.97 22.85
CA ALA A 301 -8.95 -4.34 24.27
C ALA A 301 -7.73 -3.81 25.05
N TRP A 302 -6.59 -3.59 24.41
CA TRP A 302 -5.41 -2.92 25.00
C TRP A 302 -5.36 -1.41 24.69
N LEU A 303 -6.09 -0.95 23.66
CA LEU A 303 -6.22 0.45 23.26
C LEU A 303 -7.36 1.18 24.01
N LEU A 304 -8.35 0.44 24.53
CA LEU A 304 -9.30 0.95 25.51
C LEU A 304 -8.50 1.36 26.75
N PRO A 305 -8.62 2.61 27.23
CA PRO A 305 -8.01 2.96 28.49
C PRO A 305 -8.70 2.11 29.56
N PRO A 306 -8.00 1.27 30.34
CA PRO A 306 -8.47 1.12 31.69
C PRO A 306 -8.52 2.55 32.25
N GLU A 307 -9.59 2.96 32.90
CA GLU A 307 -9.74 4.29 33.54
C GLU A 307 -8.63 4.61 34.57
N LYS A 308 -7.62 3.72 34.68
CA LYS A 308 -6.46 3.70 35.57
C LYS A 308 -5.12 3.45 34.85
N SER A 309 -5.04 3.38 33.51
CA SER A 309 -3.72 3.25 32.84
C SER A 309 -2.93 4.54 32.97
N PRO A 310 -1.62 4.47 33.29
CA PRO A 310 -0.76 5.64 33.22
C PRO A 310 -0.76 6.17 31.79
N SER A 311 -1.05 7.47 31.64
CA SER A 311 -1.05 8.15 30.34
C SER A 311 0.34 8.03 29.68
N CYS A 312 0.37 7.54 28.44
CA CYS A 312 1.61 7.37 27.67
C CYS A 312 1.81 8.48 26.64
N ASP A 313 3.03 8.60 26.10
CA ASP A 313 3.40 9.66 25.16
C ASP A 313 2.65 9.55 23.83
N MET A 314 2.30 8.33 23.45
CA MET A 314 1.54 8.04 22.22
C MET A 314 0.09 8.52 22.28
N ASP A 315 -0.46 8.79 23.47
CA ASP A 315 -1.85 9.23 23.64
C ASP A 315 -1.98 10.77 23.74
N ARG A 316 -0.88 11.52 23.54
CA ARG A 316 -0.81 12.97 23.75
C ARG A 316 -0.44 13.73 22.47
N GLY A 317 -0.99 14.94 22.37
CA GLY A 317 -0.70 15.88 21.29
C GLY A 317 -0.84 15.23 19.91
N ILE A 318 0.11 15.54 19.01
CA ILE A 318 0.10 15.03 17.65
C ILE A 318 0.31 13.50 17.55
N MET A 319 0.99 12.87 18.52
CA MET A 319 1.25 11.42 18.52
C MET A 319 -0.03 10.59 18.60
N LYS A 320 -1.08 11.15 19.20
CA LYS A 320 -2.41 10.52 19.30
C LYS A 320 -2.96 10.06 17.94
N TYR A 321 -2.58 10.76 16.86
CA TYR A 321 -3.07 10.51 15.51
C TYR A 321 -2.21 9.51 14.72
N THR A 322 -1.05 9.10 15.25
CA THR A 322 -0.14 8.15 14.58
C THR A 322 -0.77 6.78 14.40
N ILE A 323 -1.46 6.23 15.41
CA ILE A 323 -2.07 4.89 15.33
C ILE A 323 -3.25 4.86 14.33
N PRO A 324 -4.26 5.74 14.42
CA PRO A 324 -5.36 5.74 13.45
C PRO A 324 -4.88 5.90 12.01
N LEU A 325 -3.88 6.77 11.79
CA LEU A 325 -3.34 6.97 10.46
C LEU A 325 -2.55 5.75 9.96
N ALA A 326 -1.76 5.11 10.83
CA ALA A 326 -1.08 3.86 10.50
C ALA A 326 -2.09 2.75 10.13
N GLN A 327 -3.24 2.68 10.78
CA GLN A 327 -4.30 1.72 10.44
C GLN A 327 -4.84 1.94 9.03
N ILE A 328 -5.09 3.19 8.63
CA ILE A 328 -5.52 3.52 7.26
C ILE A 328 -4.40 3.20 6.26
N TRP A 329 -3.16 3.51 6.60
CA TRP A 329 -1.99 3.15 5.79
C TRP A 329 -1.92 1.63 5.55
N ARG A 330 -2.18 0.81 6.57
CA ARG A 330 -2.29 -0.64 6.38
C ARG A 330 -3.41 -1.00 5.40
N ALA A 331 -4.59 -0.38 5.55
CA ALA A 331 -5.73 -0.67 4.69
C ALA A 331 -5.44 -0.32 3.22
N VAL A 332 -4.74 0.79 2.96
CA VAL A 332 -4.33 1.16 1.58
C VAL A 332 -3.22 0.25 1.03
N ARG A 333 -2.32 -0.24 1.88
CA ARG A 333 -1.34 -1.27 1.49
C ARG A 333 -2.01 -2.59 1.10
N VAL A 334 -3.02 -3.02 1.86
CA VAL A 334 -3.86 -4.18 1.50
C VAL A 334 -4.56 -3.94 0.16
N TYR A 335 -5.09 -2.72 -0.06
CA TYR A 335 -5.69 -2.35 -1.34
C TYR A 335 -4.69 -2.48 -2.51
N ALA A 336 -3.43 -2.08 -2.33
CA ALA A 336 -2.39 -2.15 -3.35
C ALA A 336 -1.89 -3.59 -3.60
N SER A 337 -1.84 -4.45 -2.58
CA SER A 337 -1.39 -5.84 -2.71
C SER A 337 -2.47 -6.83 -3.19
N ARG A 338 -3.74 -6.40 -3.21
CA ARG A 338 -4.87 -7.28 -3.50
C ARG A 338 -4.91 -7.72 -4.96
N ARG A 339 -5.02 -9.04 -5.19
CA ARG A 339 -5.31 -9.60 -6.51
C ARG A 339 -6.74 -9.27 -6.95
N VAL A 340 -6.89 -8.85 -8.20
CA VAL A 340 -8.19 -8.47 -8.77
C VAL A 340 -8.87 -9.68 -9.39
N PHE A 341 -10.10 -9.96 -8.99
CA PHE A 341 -10.95 -11.00 -9.55
C PHE A 341 -12.09 -10.39 -10.39
N SER A 342 -12.78 -11.21 -11.18
CA SER A 342 -13.86 -10.75 -12.08
C SER A 342 -15.09 -10.18 -11.35
N ASP A 343 -15.27 -10.53 -10.08
CA ASP A 343 -16.33 -10.08 -9.19
C ASP A 343 -15.94 -8.85 -8.35
N THR A 344 -14.75 -8.29 -8.56
CA THR A 344 -14.27 -7.11 -7.81
C THR A 344 -15.20 -5.92 -8.04
N LEU A 345 -15.68 -5.31 -6.95
CA LEU A 345 -16.56 -4.14 -7.02
C LEU A 345 -15.82 -2.91 -7.57
N PRO A 346 -16.48 -2.06 -8.38
CA PRO A 346 -15.85 -0.83 -8.88
C PRO A 346 -15.57 0.16 -7.73
N PRO A 347 -14.56 1.04 -7.85
CA PRO A 347 -14.10 1.92 -6.77
C PRO A 347 -15.18 2.82 -6.14
N TRP A 348 -16.13 3.31 -6.94
CA TRP A 348 -17.24 4.16 -6.47
C TRP A 348 -18.39 3.39 -5.82
N ASN A 349 -18.32 2.05 -5.75
CA ASN A 349 -19.29 1.28 -4.99
C ASN A 349 -19.04 1.46 -3.48
N PRO A 350 -20.03 1.83 -2.65
CA PRO A 350 -19.83 2.05 -1.22
C PRO A 350 -19.25 0.85 -0.45
N ARG A 351 -19.43 -0.37 -0.96
CA ARG A 351 -18.89 -1.62 -0.37
C ARG A 351 -17.52 -2.03 -0.93
N SER A 352 -16.98 -1.26 -1.88
CA SER A 352 -15.62 -1.50 -2.38
C SER A 352 -14.60 -1.16 -1.30
N ASP A 353 -13.44 -1.82 -1.35
CA ASP A 353 -12.30 -1.49 -0.49
C ASP A 353 -11.84 -0.04 -0.70
N TYR A 354 -11.87 0.49 -1.93
CA TYR A 354 -11.62 1.91 -2.21
C TYR A 354 -12.51 2.83 -1.37
N SER A 355 -13.83 2.61 -1.40
CA SER A 355 -14.79 3.44 -0.70
C SER A 355 -14.66 3.30 0.82
N GLN A 356 -14.36 2.10 1.32
CA GLN A 356 -14.13 1.87 2.75
C GLN A 356 -12.85 2.55 3.26
N VAL A 357 -11.75 2.49 2.50
CA VAL A 357 -10.52 3.21 2.86
C VAL A 357 -10.73 4.72 2.82
N THR A 358 -11.43 5.22 1.79
CA THR A 358 -11.77 6.66 1.66
C THR A 358 -12.61 7.14 2.84
N TYR A 359 -13.61 6.37 3.25
CA TYR A 359 -14.43 6.67 4.43
C TYR A 359 -13.58 6.78 5.70
N ARG A 360 -12.75 5.77 6.00
CA ARG A 360 -11.87 5.78 7.19
C ARG A 360 -10.86 6.93 7.14
N HIS A 361 -10.35 7.27 5.96
CA HIS A 361 -9.44 8.40 5.75
C HIS A 361 -10.08 9.74 6.14
N LEU A 362 -11.35 9.96 5.74
CA LEU A 362 -12.10 11.16 6.11
C LEU A 362 -12.48 11.19 7.61
N GLU A 363 -12.83 10.05 8.21
CA GLU A 363 -13.10 9.99 9.66
C GLU A 363 -11.91 10.46 10.49
N VAL A 364 -10.70 10.03 10.12
CA VAL A 364 -9.48 10.49 10.80
C VAL A 364 -9.25 11.98 10.57
N ASP A 365 -9.45 12.49 9.35
CA ASP A 365 -9.33 13.93 9.05
C ASP A 365 -10.22 14.81 9.94
N CYS A 366 -11.47 14.38 10.13
CA CYS A 366 -12.44 15.07 10.98
C CYS A 366 -12.03 15.08 12.46
N SER A 367 -11.27 14.06 12.89
CA SER A 367 -10.83 13.92 14.29
C SER A 367 -9.58 14.75 14.63
N VAL A 368 -8.84 15.24 13.62
CA VAL A 368 -7.57 15.98 13.79
C VAL A 368 -7.85 17.48 14.06
N PRO A 369 -7.42 18.03 15.20
CA PRO A 369 -7.56 19.43 15.56
C PRO A 369 -6.94 20.39 14.53
N LEU A 370 -7.51 21.59 14.46
CA LEU A 370 -7.03 22.66 13.57
C LEU A 370 -5.56 23.04 13.83
N GLU A 371 -5.09 22.92 15.08
CA GLU A 371 -3.70 23.21 15.46
C GLU A 371 -2.67 22.31 14.76
N TYR A 372 -3.04 21.10 14.35
CA TYR A 372 -2.16 20.19 13.61
C TYR A 372 -2.32 20.27 12.09
N ARG A 373 -3.18 21.17 11.60
CA ARG A 373 -3.34 21.38 10.17
C ARG A 373 -2.27 22.32 9.63
N PHE A 374 -2.05 22.25 8.32
CA PHE A 374 -1.02 23.02 7.65
C PHE A 374 -1.12 24.54 7.90
N SER A 375 -2.33 25.09 7.85
CA SER A 375 -2.58 26.54 8.03
C SER A 375 -2.13 27.08 9.40
N ALA A 376 -2.22 26.26 10.45
CA ALA A 376 -1.85 26.65 11.80
C ALA A 376 -0.34 26.53 12.06
N ASN A 377 0.34 25.56 11.42
CA ASN A 377 1.73 25.23 11.74
C ASN A 377 2.77 26.11 11.04
N GLN A 378 2.44 26.64 9.85
CA GLN A 378 3.31 27.56 9.09
C GLN A 378 4.78 27.09 9.07
N ILE A 379 5.00 25.81 8.78
CA ILE A 379 6.32 25.15 8.84
C ILE A 379 7.36 25.86 7.97
N ASP A 380 6.92 26.50 6.89
CA ASP A 380 7.71 27.27 5.94
C ASP A 380 8.30 28.57 6.52
N LYS A 381 7.74 29.06 7.62
CA LYS A 381 8.18 30.26 8.34
C LYS A 381 9.08 29.96 9.54
N GLN A 382 9.24 28.68 9.88
CA GLN A 382 10.13 28.27 10.95
C GLN A 382 11.60 28.34 10.50
N THR A 383 12.53 28.30 11.46
CA THR A 383 13.96 28.22 11.16
C THR A 383 14.45 26.77 11.20
N PRO A 384 15.51 26.42 10.45
CA PRO A 384 16.14 25.09 10.51
C PRO A 384 16.49 24.68 11.95
N GLU A 385 17.02 25.58 12.76
CA GLU A 385 17.43 25.31 14.14
C GLU A 385 16.23 24.98 15.03
N THR A 386 15.12 25.70 14.86
CA THR A 386 13.89 25.50 15.64
C THR A 386 13.27 24.14 15.30
N LEU A 387 13.30 23.74 14.02
CA LEU A 387 12.84 22.42 13.59
C LEU A 387 13.70 21.30 14.19
N GLN A 388 15.03 21.46 14.18
CA GLN A 388 15.97 20.48 14.72
C GLN A 388 15.92 20.39 16.25
N GLN A 389 15.60 21.47 16.96
CA GLN A 389 15.40 21.45 18.41
C GLN A 389 14.09 20.75 18.81
N ASN A 390 13.03 20.89 17.99
CA ASN A 390 11.72 20.33 18.28
C ASN A 390 11.33 19.16 17.36
N ARG A 391 12.26 18.22 17.13
CA ARG A 391 12.02 17.01 16.32
C ARG A 391 10.89 16.14 16.88
N GLY A 392 10.70 16.15 18.20
CA GLY A 392 9.65 15.41 18.87
C GLY A 392 8.22 15.84 18.50
N TYR A 393 8.05 17.02 17.89
CA TYR A 393 6.79 17.49 17.30
C TYR A 393 6.81 17.42 15.77
N TRP A 394 7.87 17.95 15.15
CA TRP A 394 7.94 18.07 13.69
C TRP A 394 8.09 16.72 12.97
N GLY A 395 8.75 15.73 13.57
CA GLY A 395 8.82 14.37 13.03
C GLY A 395 7.42 13.75 12.87
N PRO A 396 6.64 13.63 13.96
CA PRO A 396 5.24 13.16 13.90
C PRO A 396 4.33 13.99 12.99
N TYR A 397 4.53 15.31 12.96
CA TYR A 397 3.79 16.20 12.06
C TYR A 397 4.02 15.84 10.61
N LEU A 398 5.29 15.79 10.18
CA LEU A 398 5.67 15.44 8.82
C LEU A 398 5.18 14.03 8.47
N PHE A 399 5.36 13.06 9.37
CA PHE A 399 4.80 11.73 9.21
C PHE A 399 3.29 11.77 8.93
N THR A 400 2.54 12.53 9.72
CA THR A 400 1.08 12.68 9.56
C THR A 400 0.74 13.27 8.19
N GLN A 401 1.42 14.35 7.77
CA GLN A 401 1.17 14.98 6.46
C GLN A 401 1.47 14.05 5.28
N PHE A 402 2.64 13.40 5.28
CA PHE A 402 3.05 12.50 4.19
C PHE A 402 2.17 11.25 4.10
N VAL A 403 1.89 10.60 5.22
CA VAL A 403 1.06 9.38 5.23
C VAL A 403 -0.39 9.72 4.90
N TYR A 404 -0.93 10.84 5.40
CA TYR A 404 -2.28 11.27 5.04
C TYR A 404 -2.43 11.58 3.55
N ALA A 405 -1.49 12.33 2.98
CA ALA A 405 -1.55 12.71 1.57
C ALA A 405 -1.34 11.50 0.63
N SER A 406 -0.65 10.46 1.07
CA SER A 406 -0.39 9.29 0.23
C SER A 406 -1.59 8.36 0.07
N ILE A 407 -2.55 8.33 1.00
CA ILE A 407 -3.72 7.44 0.92
C ILE A 407 -4.52 7.67 -0.37
N PRO A 408 -4.94 8.91 -0.72
CA PRO A 408 -5.67 9.15 -1.96
C PRO A 408 -4.80 8.92 -3.20
N VAL A 409 -3.47 9.13 -3.11
CA VAL A 409 -2.53 8.89 -4.21
C VAL A 409 -2.44 7.41 -4.55
N ILE A 410 -2.33 6.53 -3.55
CA ILE A 410 -2.29 5.07 -3.77
C ILE A 410 -3.65 4.58 -4.28
N LEU A 411 -4.75 5.00 -3.65
CA LEU A 411 -6.10 4.61 -4.07
C LEU A 411 -6.38 4.93 -5.54
N ASN A 412 -5.90 6.10 -5.99
CA ASN A 412 -6.11 6.59 -7.33
C ASN A 412 -4.92 6.34 -8.27
N HIS A 413 -3.90 5.58 -7.86
CA HIS A 413 -2.74 5.32 -8.69
C HIS A 413 -3.19 4.70 -10.04
N PRO A 414 -2.82 5.27 -11.20
CA PRO A 414 -3.43 4.89 -12.48
C PRO A 414 -3.28 3.40 -12.80
N PHE A 415 -2.10 2.83 -12.50
CA PHE A 415 -1.86 1.40 -12.63
C PHE A 415 -2.79 0.55 -11.76
N LEU A 416 -2.94 0.86 -10.45
CA LEU A 416 -3.80 0.08 -9.56
C LEU A 416 -5.27 0.17 -9.94
N LEU A 417 -5.74 1.37 -10.33
CA LEU A 417 -7.09 1.55 -10.81
C LEU A 417 -7.35 0.76 -12.10
N SER A 418 -6.41 0.77 -13.04
CA SER A 418 -6.54 -0.02 -14.27
C SER A 418 -6.57 -1.51 -14.04
N LEU A 419 -5.74 -2.03 -13.12
CA LEU A 419 -5.78 -3.43 -12.72
C LEU A 419 -7.15 -3.79 -12.16
N ARG A 420 -7.73 -2.92 -11.32
CA ARG A 420 -9.06 -3.12 -10.72
C ARG A 420 -10.20 -3.03 -11.72
N LEU A 421 -10.06 -2.18 -12.73
CA LEU A 421 -11.07 -1.93 -13.75
C LEU A 421 -10.90 -2.85 -14.98
N ARG A 422 -9.90 -3.73 -15.01
CA ARG A 422 -9.62 -4.62 -16.17
C ARG A 422 -10.82 -5.48 -16.62
N HIS A 423 -11.67 -5.88 -15.67
CA HIS A 423 -12.87 -6.67 -15.94
C HIS A 423 -14.15 -5.83 -16.03
N PHE A 424 -14.06 -4.52 -15.79
CA PHE A 424 -15.20 -3.62 -15.87
C PHE A 424 -15.55 -3.36 -17.36
N ARG A 425 -16.82 -3.63 -17.72
CA ARG A 425 -17.30 -3.57 -19.12
C ARG A 425 -18.31 -2.47 -19.39
N ARG A 426 -18.64 -1.65 -18.38
CA ARG A 426 -19.57 -0.52 -18.52
C ARG A 426 -18.79 0.79 -18.67
N THR A 427 -19.50 1.85 -18.96
CA THR A 427 -18.93 3.21 -18.98
C THR A 427 -18.60 3.67 -17.57
N MET A 428 -17.42 4.26 -17.39
CA MET A 428 -16.99 4.81 -16.11
C MET A 428 -17.73 6.13 -15.80
N PRO A 429 -18.13 6.39 -14.54
CA PRO A 429 -18.67 7.69 -14.16
C PRO A 429 -17.63 8.81 -14.37
N GLN A 430 -18.01 9.89 -15.06
CA GLN A 430 -17.11 11.03 -15.29
C GLN A 430 -16.69 11.74 -14.01
N SER A 431 -17.60 11.87 -13.05
CA SER A 431 -17.30 12.44 -11.74
C SER A 431 -16.17 11.69 -11.03
N PHE A 432 -16.11 10.36 -11.18
CA PHE A 432 -15.04 9.55 -10.63
C PHE A 432 -13.70 9.82 -11.34
N VAL A 433 -13.70 9.94 -12.67
CA VAL A 433 -12.47 10.24 -13.43
C VAL A 433 -11.87 11.57 -13.00
N ASN A 434 -12.70 12.63 -12.97
CA ASN A 434 -12.26 13.97 -12.58
C ASN A 434 -11.81 13.98 -11.11
N SER A 435 -12.60 13.41 -10.21
CA SER A 435 -12.27 13.35 -8.77
C SER A 435 -10.97 12.58 -8.51
N SER A 436 -10.75 11.49 -9.25
CA SER A 436 -9.52 10.69 -9.16
C SER A 436 -8.29 11.49 -9.59
N PHE A 437 -8.36 12.18 -10.73
CA PHE A 437 -7.28 13.04 -11.23
C PHE A 437 -6.99 14.22 -10.28
N ASP A 438 -8.04 14.87 -9.76
CA ASP A 438 -7.91 15.97 -8.80
C ASP A 438 -7.29 15.50 -7.49
N ALA A 439 -7.68 14.33 -6.99
CA ALA A 439 -7.10 13.75 -5.78
C ALA A 439 -5.59 13.50 -5.96
N ILE A 440 -5.18 12.84 -7.05
CA ILE A 440 -3.77 12.58 -7.35
C ILE A 440 -3.00 13.91 -7.40
N THR A 441 -3.46 14.86 -8.23
CA THR A 441 -2.75 16.11 -8.49
C THR A 441 -2.60 16.95 -7.23
N ARG A 442 -3.68 17.07 -6.44
CA ARG A 442 -3.69 17.83 -5.18
C ARG A 442 -2.73 17.22 -4.16
N HIS A 443 -2.82 15.91 -3.93
CA HIS A 443 -2.05 15.27 -2.87
C HIS A 443 -0.58 15.05 -3.23
N ILE A 444 -0.26 14.80 -4.51
CA ILE A 444 1.14 14.85 -4.98
C ILE A 444 1.70 16.26 -4.78
N GLY A 445 0.93 17.31 -5.09
CA GLY A 445 1.34 18.69 -4.84
C GLY A 445 1.77 18.94 -3.39
N TRP A 446 0.99 18.45 -2.42
CA TRP A 446 1.34 18.53 -1.00
C TRP A 446 2.59 17.73 -0.62
N ILE A 447 2.74 16.50 -1.13
CA ILE A 447 3.95 15.69 -0.88
C ILE A 447 5.19 16.39 -1.43
N MET A 448 5.12 16.91 -2.66
CA MET A 448 6.23 17.63 -3.30
C MET A 448 6.57 18.92 -2.55
N TYR A 449 5.56 19.68 -2.12
CA TYR A 449 5.75 20.84 -1.27
C TYR A 449 6.46 20.49 0.05
N HIS A 450 6.07 19.40 0.71
CA HIS A 450 6.76 18.97 1.93
C HIS A 450 8.20 18.52 1.65
N LEU A 451 8.49 17.92 0.50
CA LEU A 451 9.87 17.65 0.09
C LEU A 451 10.68 18.96 -0.09
N ASP A 452 10.08 20.00 -0.68
CA ASP A 452 10.72 21.33 -0.78
C ASP A 452 10.99 21.94 0.60
N VAL A 453 10.06 21.78 1.55
CA VAL A 453 10.24 22.24 2.93
C VAL A 453 11.38 21.49 3.62
N LEU A 454 11.47 20.16 3.47
CA LEU A 454 12.56 19.37 4.04
C LEU A 454 13.93 19.82 3.53
N GLU A 455 14.03 20.11 2.23
CA GLU A 455 15.26 20.60 1.60
C GLU A 455 15.60 22.02 2.06
N LYS A 456 14.64 22.96 2.01
CA LYS A 456 14.82 24.35 2.45
C LYS A 456 15.26 24.44 3.91
N MET A 457 14.73 23.58 4.76
CA MET A 457 14.99 23.59 6.20
C MET A 457 16.15 22.67 6.64
N ASP A 458 16.83 22.02 5.70
CA ASP A 458 17.82 20.95 5.96
C ASP A 458 17.36 19.95 7.04
N TYR A 459 16.08 19.56 6.95
CA TYR A 459 15.46 18.65 7.89
C TYR A 459 15.46 17.24 7.32
N ARG A 460 16.22 16.34 7.94
CA ARG A 460 16.28 14.93 7.55
C ARG A 460 15.24 14.12 8.32
N VAL A 461 14.30 13.50 7.62
CA VAL A 461 13.38 12.49 8.18
C VAL A 461 14.05 11.12 8.22
N SER A 462 13.70 10.28 9.20
CA SER A 462 14.28 8.95 9.39
C SER A 462 13.33 7.79 9.09
N ASP A 463 12.02 7.98 9.08
CA ASP A 463 11.07 6.88 8.94
C ASP A 463 11.06 6.33 7.48
N PRO A 464 11.39 5.04 7.26
CA PRO A 464 11.37 4.42 5.93
C PRO A 464 9.97 4.30 5.32
N THR A 465 8.90 4.54 6.07
CA THR A 465 7.53 4.62 5.51
C THR A 465 7.41 5.78 4.53
N LEU A 466 8.07 6.92 4.82
CA LEU A 466 8.05 8.10 3.95
C LEU A 466 8.77 7.83 2.62
N ALA A 467 9.78 6.96 2.60
CA ALA A 467 10.38 6.50 1.35
C ALA A 467 9.38 5.77 0.46
N HIS A 468 8.52 4.91 1.02
CA HIS A 468 7.52 4.23 0.19
C HIS A 468 6.49 5.21 -0.37
N VAL A 469 6.06 6.19 0.42
CA VAL A 469 5.22 7.30 -0.06
C VAL A 469 5.85 8.01 -1.26
N VAL A 470 7.13 8.38 -1.14
CA VAL A 470 7.86 9.06 -2.22
C VAL A 470 8.09 8.15 -3.42
N ALA A 471 8.31 6.85 -3.23
CA ALA A 471 8.43 5.88 -4.32
C ALA A 471 7.13 5.76 -5.12
N VAL A 472 5.96 5.73 -4.46
CA VAL A 472 4.65 5.75 -5.13
C VAL A 472 4.44 7.04 -5.93
N VAL A 473 4.86 8.19 -5.39
CA VAL A 473 4.77 9.46 -6.13
C VAL A 473 5.72 9.46 -7.34
N ALA A 474 6.93 8.90 -7.17
CA ALA A 474 7.90 8.76 -8.24
C ALA A 474 7.34 7.91 -9.40
N THR A 475 6.61 6.82 -9.13
CA THR A 475 6.01 6.00 -10.21
C THR A 475 4.95 6.76 -11.01
N ILE A 476 4.18 7.65 -10.38
CA ILE A 476 3.21 8.51 -11.08
C ILE A 476 3.92 9.59 -11.89
N HIS A 477 4.91 10.26 -11.31
CA HIS A 477 5.72 11.24 -12.05
C HIS A 477 6.43 10.61 -13.25
N LEU A 478 6.94 9.39 -13.09
CA LEU A 478 7.52 8.64 -14.19
C LEU A 478 6.49 8.38 -15.29
N GLN A 479 5.29 7.92 -14.96
CA GLN A 479 4.22 7.73 -15.94
C GLN A 479 3.86 9.05 -16.66
N HIS A 480 3.77 10.15 -15.91
CA HIS A 480 3.47 11.48 -16.46
C HIS A 480 4.61 12.08 -17.31
N SER A 481 5.85 11.63 -17.11
CA SER A 481 7.01 12.04 -17.91
C SER A 481 6.97 11.56 -19.38
N PHE A 482 5.95 10.77 -19.74
CA PHE A 482 5.73 10.29 -21.11
C PHE A 482 4.44 10.84 -21.75
N VAL A 483 3.69 11.71 -21.06
CA VAL A 483 2.45 12.29 -21.59
C VAL A 483 2.75 13.26 -22.73
N GLU A 484 1.86 13.36 -23.73
CA GLU A 484 2.01 14.24 -24.89
C GLU A 484 2.15 15.73 -24.53
N ASP A 485 1.48 16.17 -23.46
CA ASP A 485 1.56 17.55 -22.96
C ASP A 485 2.96 17.84 -22.41
N LEU A 486 3.69 18.71 -23.12
CA LEU A 486 5.07 19.10 -22.81
C LEU A 486 5.22 19.70 -21.41
N THR A 487 4.27 20.52 -20.99
CA THR A 487 4.35 21.23 -19.70
C THR A 487 4.18 20.27 -18.52
N LEU A 488 3.22 19.35 -18.63
CA LEU A 488 3.01 18.29 -17.65
C LEU A 488 4.20 17.34 -17.63
N ARG A 489 4.75 17.02 -18.81
CA ARG A 489 5.93 16.18 -18.96
C ARG A 489 7.15 16.76 -18.26
N GLU A 490 7.49 18.02 -18.53
CA GLU A 490 8.64 18.71 -17.92
C GLU A 490 8.49 18.78 -16.40
N LYS A 491 7.31 19.17 -15.90
CA LYS A 491 7.03 19.20 -14.46
C LYS A 491 7.16 17.80 -13.83
N ALA A 492 6.71 16.77 -14.53
CA ALA A 492 6.80 15.40 -14.05
C ALA A 492 8.23 14.85 -14.03
N GLN A 493 9.08 15.23 -15.00
CA GLN A 493 10.51 14.88 -15.01
C GLN A 493 11.24 15.51 -13.82
N VAL A 494 11.04 16.80 -13.57
CA VAL A 494 11.61 17.49 -12.39
C VAL A 494 11.12 16.84 -11.09
N GLY A 495 9.81 16.55 -11.00
CA GLY A 495 9.25 15.89 -9.83
C GLY A 495 9.81 14.49 -9.60
N PHE A 496 10.03 13.72 -10.67
CA PHE A 496 10.65 12.40 -10.61
C PHE A 496 12.08 12.45 -10.09
N GLU A 497 12.91 13.36 -10.62
CA GLU A 497 14.29 13.55 -10.18
C GLU A 497 14.37 13.92 -8.70
N LYS A 498 13.49 14.82 -8.23
CA LYS A 498 13.42 15.20 -6.81
C LYS A 498 13.05 14.02 -5.92
N CYS A 499 12.06 13.22 -6.32
CA CYS A 499 11.70 12.00 -5.58
C CYS A 499 12.87 11.02 -5.51
N LEU A 500 13.58 10.82 -6.62
CA LEU A 500 14.72 9.92 -6.70
C LEU A 500 15.88 10.39 -5.82
N GLU A 501 16.16 11.69 -5.78
CA GLU A 501 17.19 12.25 -4.91
C GLU A 501 16.86 12.06 -3.43
N PHE A 502 15.59 12.29 -3.04
CA PHE A 502 15.14 11.98 -1.69
C PHE A 502 15.37 10.51 -1.32
N LEU A 503 14.99 9.58 -2.21
CA LEU A 503 15.18 8.15 -1.99
C LEU A 503 16.67 7.77 -1.89
N ARG A 504 17.53 8.34 -2.73
CA ARG A 504 18.99 8.11 -2.66
C ARG A 504 19.58 8.59 -1.35
N CYS A 505 19.20 9.81 -0.94
CA CYS A 505 19.62 10.39 0.34
C CYS A 505 19.19 9.52 1.54
N MET A 506 17.93 9.09 1.59
CA MET A 506 17.44 8.23 2.66
C MET A 506 18.03 6.81 2.58
N GLY A 507 18.32 6.33 1.37
CA GLY A 507 18.99 5.05 1.08
C GLY A 507 20.41 4.94 1.64
N LEU A 508 21.05 6.06 2.00
CA LEU A 508 22.33 6.04 2.74
C LEU A 508 22.20 5.38 4.12
N THR A 509 21.01 5.44 4.72
CA THR A 509 20.72 4.89 6.06
C THR A 509 20.05 3.52 5.98
N TRP A 510 19.11 3.38 5.04
CA TRP A 510 18.24 2.22 4.93
C TRP A 510 18.48 1.48 3.62
N HIS A 511 18.94 0.23 3.70
CA HIS A 511 19.25 -0.57 2.51
C HIS A 511 18.00 -0.81 1.65
N SER A 512 16.87 -1.12 2.27
CA SER A 512 15.57 -1.27 1.60
C SER A 512 15.18 -0.03 0.78
N VAL A 513 15.47 1.17 1.27
CA VAL A 513 15.20 2.42 0.53
C VAL A 513 16.19 2.62 -0.62
N ALA A 514 17.45 2.23 -0.44
CA ALA A 514 18.41 2.21 -1.54
C ALA A 514 17.93 1.28 -2.67
N VAL A 515 17.37 0.12 -2.32
CA VAL A 515 16.75 -0.81 -3.29
C VAL A 515 15.56 -0.16 -3.99
N MET A 516 14.64 0.51 -3.27
CA MET A 516 13.53 1.25 -3.88
C MET A 516 14.04 2.26 -4.91
N SER A 517 15.09 3.02 -4.57
CA SER A 517 15.69 4.01 -5.49
C SER A 517 16.25 3.36 -6.76
N ILE A 518 16.81 2.16 -6.66
CA ILE A 518 17.36 1.41 -7.79
C ILE A 518 16.22 0.84 -8.64
N GLN A 519 15.15 0.32 -8.04
CA GLN A 519 14.04 -0.31 -8.75
C GLN A 519 13.15 0.67 -9.53
N VAL A 520 13.04 1.92 -9.05
CA VAL A 520 12.24 2.96 -9.73
C VAL A 520 12.89 3.39 -11.07
N VAL A 521 14.21 3.25 -11.24
CA VAL A 521 14.96 3.66 -12.44
C VAL A 521 14.73 2.76 -13.68
N PRO A 522 14.87 1.42 -13.63
CA PRO A 522 14.77 0.54 -14.78
C PRO A 522 13.35 0.31 -15.31
N ILE A 523 12.32 0.95 -14.73
CA ILE A 523 10.99 1.01 -15.38
C ILE A 523 11.12 1.57 -16.82
N THR A 524 12.19 2.35 -17.09
CA THR A 524 12.53 2.85 -18.43
C THR A 524 13.60 2.01 -19.13
N SER A 525 13.23 0.91 -19.79
CA SER A 525 14.09 0.36 -20.85
C SER A 525 13.84 1.16 -22.14
N GLN A 526 14.78 2.04 -22.50
CA GLN A 526 14.81 2.66 -23.82
C GLN A 526 15.35 1.65 -24.82
N ASP A 527 14.50 1.08 -25.67
CA ASP A 527 14.96 0.40 -26.88
C ASP A 527 15.39 1.48 -27.88
N SER A 528 16.66 1.88 -27.83
CA SER A 528 17.29 2.71 -28.86
C SER A 528 17.63 1.83 -30.08
N GLY A 529 16.61 1.43 -30.84
CA GLY A 529 16.79 0.88 -32.17
C GLY A 529 17.21 1.98 -33.16
N PRO A 530 18.07 1.70 -34.15
CA PRO A 530 18.65 2.72 -35.04
C PRO A 530 17.67 3.34 -36.06
N ASP A 531 16.39 2.95 -36.10
CA ASP A 531 15.41 3.45 -37.10
C ASP A 531 14.35 4.40 -36.49
N ARG A 532 14.55 5.71 -36.70
CA ARG A 532 13.76 6.85 -36.17
C ARG A 532 12.43 7.13 -36.90
N LEU A 533 11.67 6.11 -37.28
CA LEU A 533 10.40 6.32 -38.02
C LEU A 533 9.15 5.68 -37.39
N THR A 534 9.26 5.06 -36.22
CA THR A 534 8.09 4.56 -35.47
C THR A 534 7.92 5.32 -34.16
N PRO A 535 6.68 5.68 -33.74
CA PRO A 535 6.45 6.28 -32.44
C PRO A 535 6.97 5.35 -31.36
N GLN A 536 7.79 5.92 -30.48
CA GLN A 536 8.56 5.23 -29.45
C GLN A 536 7.61 4.44 -28.53
N LYS A 537 7.50 3.11 -28.75
CA LYS A 537 6.65 2.24 -27.94
C LYS A 537 7.39 1.91 -26.65
N PHE A 538 6.96 2.53 -25.56
CA PHE A 538 7.50 2.31 -24.23
C PHE A 538 6.85 1.07 -23.60
N THR A 539 7.65 0.16 -23.05
CA THR A 539 7.17 -1.00 -22.29
C THR A 539 7.46 -0.83 -20.81
N ILE A 540 6.43 -0.57 -20.00
CA ILE A 540 6.51 -0.62 -18.53
C ILE A 540 6.57 -2.09 -18.09
N ASP A 541 7.55 -2.45 -17.27
CA ASP A 541 7.53 -3.70 -16.51
C ASP A 541 6.43 -3.63 -15.44
N THR A 542 5.23 -4.12 -15.79
CA THR A 542 4.05 -4.09 -14.92
C THR A 542 4.21 -4.89 -13.63
N ARG A 543 5.10 -5.91 -13.61
CA ARG A 543 5.39 -6.66 -12.39
C ARG A 543 6.23 -5.83 -11.44
N LEU A 544 7.33 -5.27 -11.94
CA LEU A 544 8.19 -4.38 -11.16
C LEU A 544 7.41 -3.17 -10.62
N LEU A 545 6.51 -2.58 -11.43
CA LEU A 545 5.65 -1.49 -10.98
C LEU A 545 4.73 -1.92 -9.83
N TRP A 546 4.12 -3.11 -9.90
CA TRP A 546 3.32 -3.63 -8.79
C TRP A 546 4.18 -3.90 -7.54
N ASP A 547 5.39 -4.43 -7.71
CA ASP A 547 6.30 -4.69 -6.60
C ASP A 547 6.67 -3.40 -5.86
N ILE A 548 6.95 -2.32 -6.59
CA ILE A 548 7.23 -1.00 -5.98
C ILE A 548 6.01 -0.45 -5.23
N LEU A 549 4.80 -0.63 -5.79
CA LEU A 549 3.56 -0.18 -5.14
C LEU A 549 3.19 -1.02 -3.92
N SER A 550 3.66 -2.27 -3.87
CA SER A 550 3.48 -3.18 -2.74
C SER A 550 4.62 -2.99 -1.73
N TYR A 551 4.36 -2.31 -0.61
CA TYR A 551 5.42 -1.94 0.34
C TYR A 551 6.32 -3.12 0.82
N GLU A 552 5.77 -4.33 0.92
CA GLU A 552 6.51 -5.54 1.31
C GLU A 552 7.58 -5.97 0.30
N HIS A 553 7.39 -5.63 -0.98
CA HIS A 553 8.25 -6.01 -2.10
C HIS A 553 9.18 -4.87 -2.51
N ALA A 554 8.74 -3.62 -2.35
CA ALA A 554 9.48 -2.42 -2.78
C ALA A 554 10.92 -2.32 -2.24
N GLY A 555 11.16 -2.85 -1.04
CA GLY A 555 12.48 -2.85 -0.40
C GLY A 555 13.35 -4.09 -0.66
N ARG A 556 12.89 -5.06 -1.48
CA ARG A 556 13.58 -6.34 -1.68
C ARG A 556 14.35 -6.36 -3.00
N PRO A 557 15.65 -6.66 -3.01
CA PRO A 557 16.43 -6.72 -4.25
C PRO A 557 15.87 -7.79 -5.21
N ASP A 558 15.33 -8.88 -4.66
CA ASP A 558 14.80 -10.03 -5.38
C ASP A 558 13.27 -9.99 -5.56
N ALA A 559 12.64 -8.81 -5.61
CA ALA A 559 11.18 -8.70 -5.82
C ALA A 559 10.65 -9.49 -7.04
N ARG A 560 11.55 -9.84 -8.00
CA ARG A 560 11.26 -10.66 -9.17
C ARG A 560 11.09 -12.16 -8.90
N THR A 561 11.57 -12.69 -7.78
CA THR A 561 11.41 -14.08 -7.38
C THR A 561 10.40 -14.17 -6.25
N ASP A 562 9.32 -14.92 -6.48
CA ASP A 562 8.28 -15.21 -5.49
C ASP A 562 8.86 -16.18 -4.45
N GLU A 563 9.82 -15.70 -3.64
CA GLU A 563 10.52 -16.52 -2.66
C GLU A 563 9.62 -16.75 -1.44
N SER A 564 8.85 -17.83 -1.53
CA SER A 564 8.22 -18.44 -0.38
C SER A 564 9.31 -18.89 0.60
N ILE A 565 9.07 -18.72 1.91
CA ILE A 565 9.93 -19.29 2.97
C ILE A 565 10.07 -20.82 2.80
N TYR A 566 9.13 -21.44 2.09
CA TYR A 566 9.10 -22.85 1.73
C TYR A 566 9.77 -23.15 0.37
N ASN A 567 10.67 -22.30 -0.11
CA ASN A 567 11.38 -22.46 -1.40
C ASN A 567 12.05 -23.83 -1.59
N SER A 568 12.36 -24.55 -0.51
CA SER A 568 12.93 -25.91 -0.54
C SER A 568 11.91 -27.05 -0.51
N LEU A 569 10.63 -26.78 -0.20
CA LEU A 569 9.55 -27.78 -0.10
C LEU A 569 8.49 -27.62 -1.19
N SER A 570 8.44 -26.46 -1.83
CA SER A 570 7.57 -26.21 -2.96
C SER A 570 8.32 -26.56 -4.24
N SER A 571 8.42 -27.85 -4.56
CA SER A 571 8.38 -28.24 -5.97
C SER A 571 6.95 -28.01 -6.45
N THR A 572 6.52 -26.75 -6.50
CA THR A 572 5.30 -26.41 -7.20
C THR A 572 5.57 -26.83 -8.62
N HIS A 573 4.80 -27.82 -9.10
CA HIS A 573 4.50 -27.93 -10.52
C HIS A 573 4.47 -26.50 -11.04
N GLN A 574 5.37 -26.18 -11.97
CA GLN A 574 5.14 -25.04 -12.84
C GLN A 574 3.71 -25.22 -13.28
N ASP A 575 2.81 -24.38 -12.77
CA ASP A 575 1.53 -24.19 -13.37
C ASP A 575 1.89 -23.69 -14.76
N THR A 576 1.99 -24.66 -15.66
CA THR A 576 1.64 -24.54 -17.05
C THR A 576 0.12 -24.27 -17.12
N ALA A 577 -0.35 -23.26 -16.37
CA ALA A 577 -1.04 -22.17 -17.01
C ALA A 577 -0.12 -21.69 -18.12
N ARG A 578 -0.17 -22.43 -19.23
CA ARG A 578 0.21 -21.99 -20.55
C ARG A 578 -0.10 -20.52 -20.58
N GLY A 579 0.91 -19.73 -20.96
CA GLY A 579 0.61 -18.55 -21.72
C GLY A 579 -0.45 -18.93 -22.75
N THR A 580 -1.70 -18.59 -22.48
CA THR A 580 -2.32 -17.63 -23.37
C THR A 580 -1.27 -16.55 -23.46
N SER A 581 -0.59 -16.51 -24.60
CA SER A 581 0.00 -15.27 -25.09
C SER A 581 -1.03 -14.19 -24.76
N ASP A 582 -0.85 -13.52 -23.63
CA ASP A 582 -1.54 -12.29 -23.32
C ASP A 582 -0.86 -11.32 -24.28
N ASN A 583 -1.33 -11.39 -25.52
CA ASN A 583 -0.84 -10.66 -26.66
C ASN A 583 -1.08 -9.19 -26.34
N GLY A 584 -0.17 -8.54 -25.61
CA GLY A 584 -0.09 -7.10 -25.46
C GLY A 584 -1.43 -6.38 -25.40
N ASP A 585 -2.43 -6.94 -24.71
CA ASP A 585 -3.81 -6.45 -24.81
C ASP A 585 -4.06 -5.38 -23.74
N GLY A 586 -3.26 -4.30 -23.85
CA GLY A 586 -3.62 -2.95 -23.47
C GLY A 586 -3.61 -2.58 -21.99
N TYR A 587 -2.42 -2.44 -21.40
CA TYR A 587 -2.20 -1.39 -20.39
C TYR A 587 -1.85 -0.08 -21.12
N ASP A 588 -2.78 0.43 -21.92
CA ASP A 588 -2.65 1.62 -22.78
C ASP A 588 -2.71 2.94 -21.98
N LEU A 589 -2.16 2.92 -20.76
CA LEU A 589 -2.15 4.05 -19.81
C LEU A 589 -0.80 4.75 -19.75
N VAL A 590 0.22 4.16 -20.35
CA VAL A 590 1.55 4.76 -20.49
C VAL A 590 1.43 5.99 -21.38
N GLY A 591 1.75 7.17 -20.84
CA GLY A 591 1.60 8.44 -21.55
C GLY A 591 0.19 9.05 -21.51
N SER A 592 -0.74 8.49 -20.74
CA SER A 592 -2.03 9.15 -20.45
C SER A 592 -1.98 9.90 -19.11
N ALA A 593 -2.65 11.06 -19.03
CA ALA A 593 -2.82 11.79 -17.78
C ALA A 593 -3.82 11.03 -16.89
N GLY A 594 -3.33 10.36 -15.84
CA GLY A 594 -4.16 9.58 -14.93
C GLY A 594 -4.85 8.37 -15.60
N ILE A 595 -6.14 8.16 -15.29
CA ILE A 595 -6.95 7.06 -15.82
C ILE A 595 -7.69 7.40 -17.12
N ILE A 596 -7.47 8.60 -17.69
CA ILE A 596 -8.18 9.10 -18.88
C ILE A 596 -7.92 8.21 -20.10
N GLY A 597 -6.77 7.52 -20.15
CA GLY A 597 -6.45 6.53 -21.19
C GLY A 597 -7.26 5.21 -21.11
N HIS A 598 -8.03 4.98 -20.05
CA HIS A 598 -8.74 3.71 -19.88
C HIS A 598 -9.93 3.57 -20.86
N LYS A 599 -10.09 2.38 -21.47
CA LYS A 599 -11.08 2.09 -22.54
C LYS A 599 -12.54 2.38 -22.17
N THR A 600 -12.85 2.50 -20.89
CA THR A 600 -14.20 2.75 -20.37
C THR A 600 -14.48 4.22 -20.04
N VAL A 601 -13.50 5.11 -20.22
CA VAL A 601 -13.66 6.56 -20.02
C VAL A 601 -14.38 7.15 -21.24
N PRO A 602 -15.47 7.93 -21.06
CA PRO A 602 -16.13 8.59 -22.18
C PRO A 602 -15.21 9.65 -22.80
N LYS A 603 -15.11 9.64 -24.13
CA LYS A 603 -14.18 10.51 -24.90
C LYS A 603 -14.65 11.95 -25.07
N ASP A 604 -15.97 12.17 -25.07
CA ASP A 604 -16.58 13.48 -25.25
C ASP A 604 -17.69 13.64 -24.20
N THR A 605 -17.46 14.45 -23.17
CA THR A 605 -18.51 14.86 -22.22
C THR A 605 -18.21 16.30 -21.76
N PRO A 606 -19.15 17.24 -21.92
CA PRO A 606 -18.95 18.61 -21.46
C PRO A 606 -18.81 18.62 -19.94
N LEU A 607 -17.76 19.29 -19.42
CA LEU A 607 -17.54 19.46 -17.98
C LEU A 607 -18.45 20.52 -17.36
N TYR A 608 -18.90 21.48 -18.15
CA TYR A 608 -19.69 22.63 -17.72
C TYR A 608 -21.04 22.67 -18.42
N ALA A 609 -22.01 23.32 -17.79
CA ALA A 609 -23.32 23.54 -18.39
C ALA A 609 -23.16 24.36 -19.68
N PRO A 610 -23.94 24.07 -20.73
CA PRO A 610 -23.90 24.84 -21.97
C PRO A 610 -24.13 26.33 -21.69
N GLY A 611 -23.20 27.20 -22.12
CA GLY A 611 -23.30 28.66 -21.97
C GLY A 611 -22.65 29.23 -20.69
N GLU A 612 -22.28 28.40 -19.72
CA GLU A 612 -21.44 28.80 -18.59
C GLU A 612 -19.97 28.72 -19.01
N GLY A 613 -19.53 29.69 -19.79
CA GLY A 613 -18.13 29.91 -20.12
C GLY A 613 -17.46 28.78 -20.91
N GLU A 614 -17.30 29.00 -22.21
CA GLU A 614 -16.09 28.58 -22.92
C GLU A 614 -14.87 29.33 -22.36
N VAL A 615 -14.59 29.21 -21.05
CA VAL A 615 -13.23 29.39 -20.56
C VAL A 615 -12.57 28.06 -20.85
N SER A 616 -11.94 27.99 -22.01
CA SER A 616 -11.08 26.90 -22.42
C SER A 616 -10.01 26.63 -21.35
N HIS A 617 -10.32 25.77 -20.39
CA HIS A 617 -9.35 24.89 -19.76
C HIS A 617 -9.33 23.63 -20.60
N PRO A 618 -8.30 23.44 -21.44
CA PRO A 618 -8.27 22.29 -22.30
C PRO A 618 -7.94 21.06 -21.46
N ILE A 619 -8.93 20.18 -21.30
CA ILE A 619 -8.69 18.74 -21.10
C ILE A 619 -8.15 18.11 -22.41
N ARG A 620 -7.83 18.94 -23.41
CA ARG A 620 -7.09 18.61 -24.61
C ARG A 620 -5.79 19.43 -24.68
N GLY A 621 -4.78 19.02 -23.91
CA GLY A 621 -3.38 19.47 -24.07
C GLY A 621 -3.18 20.99 -24.09
N ARG A 622 -3.16 21.61 -22.90
CA ARG A 622 -2.40 22.83 -22.60
C ARG A 622 -2.55 23.15 -21.12
N VAL A 623 -1.53 22.84 -20.30
CA VAL A 623 -1.37 23.56 -19.03
C VAL A 623 -1.09 25.03 -19.36
N PRO A 624 -1.85 25.99 -18.83
CA PRO A 624 -1.49 27.40 -18.92
C PRO A 624 -0.20 27.64 -18.12
N SER A 625 0.79 28.31 -18.72
CA SER A 625 2.13 28.49 -18.14
C SER A 625 2.23 29.50 -17.00
N ASP A 626 1.15 29.83 -16.29
CA ASP A 626 1.17 30.81 -15.20
C ASP A 626 0.42 30.31 -13.96
N ALA A 627 0.99 29.31 -13.29
CA ALA A 627 0.57 28.90 -11.95
C ALA A 627 1.15 29.80 -10.84
N SER A 628 1.28 31.10 -11.12
CA SER A 628 1.55 32.15 -10.12
C SER A 628 0.38 33.14 -9.99
N GLY A 629 -0.68 33.03 -10.81
CA GLY A 629 -1.82 33.96 -10.80
C GLY A 629 -3.09 33.46 -10.11
N LEU A 630 -3.28 32.14 -9.97
CA LEU A 630 -4.52 31.54 -9.45
C LEU A 630 -4.54 31.34 -7.92
N LEU A 631 -3.42 31.58 -7.24
CA LEU A 631 -3.37 31.69 -5.78
C LEU A 631 -3.70 33.10 -5.26
N GLY A 632 -3.70 34.13 -6.12
CA GLY A 632 -3.97 35.51 -5.72
C GLY A 632 -5.45 35.90 -5.68
N SER A 633 -6.27 35.37 -6.59
CA SER A 633 -7.67 35.84 -6.74
C SER A 633 -8.67 35.20 -5.76
N LEU A 634 -8.36 34.03 -5.20
CA LEU A 634 -9.15 33.41 -4.13
C LEU A 634 -8.80 33.96 -2.74
N GLN A 635 -7.64 34.63 -2.60
CA GLN A 635 -7.22 35.22 -1.34
C GLN A 635 -7.74 36.65 -1.15
N GLN A 636 -8.13 37.34 -2.23
CA GLN A 636 -8.62 38.72 -2.16
C GLN A 636 -10.13 38.82 -1.87
N ASN A 637 -10.95 37.84 -2.28
CA ASN A 637 -12.40 37.86 -2.05
C ASN A 637 -12.84 37.22 -0.72
N ILE A 638 -11.90 36.73 0.11
CA ILE A 638 -12.18 36.23 1.46
C ILE A 638 -11.76 37.25 2.53
N GLN A 639 -11.05 38.32 2.14
CA GLN A 639 -10.47 39.28 3.08
C GLN A 639 -11.33 40.55 3.29
N GLU A 640 -12.38 40.76 2.49
CA GLU A 640 -13.35 41.83 2.68
C GLU A 640 -14.72 41.24 2.98
N GLY A 641 -14.99 40.94 4.26
CA GLY A 641 -16.34 40.49 4.59
C GLY A 641 -16.62 40.02 6.01
N PHE A 642 -15.67 39.94 6.94
CA PHE A 642 -16.01 39.67 8.34
C PHE A 642 -15.02 40.36 9.29
N GLY A 643 -15.21 41.67 9.43
CA GLY A 643 -14.60 42.46 10.48
C GLY A 643 -15.67 43.13 11.32
N SER A 644 -16.16 42.44 12.36
CA SER A 644 -16.49 43.06 13.66
C SER A 644 -16.85 41.99 14.69
N ALA A 645 -16.44 42.24 15.92
CA ALA A 645 -16.50 41.37 17.09
C ALA A 645 -17.93 41.00 17.54
N MET A 646 -18.10 39.80 18.11
CA MET A 646 -18.75 39.62 19.43
C MET A 646 -18.61 38.18 19.98
N GLU A 647 -18.66 38.13 21.31
CA GLU A 647 -18.44 37.02 22.25
C GLU A 647 -19.47 35.87 22.22
N PRO A 648 -19.24 34.76 22.96
CA PRO A 648 -19.84 33.46 22.71
C PRO A 648 -21.12 33.26 23.51
N ASP A 649 -22.22 32.95 22.83
CA ASP A 649 -23.29 32.06 23.33
C ASP A 649 -24.31 31.83 22.19
N ASN A 650 -24.62 30.56 21.94
CA ASN A 650 -25.57 29.98 20.95
C ASN A 650 -24.90 29.16 19.85
N ILE A 651 -24.37 28.00 20.25
CA ILE A 651 -24.03 26.90 19.35
C ILE A 651 -25.33 26.18 19.03
N PHE A 652 -25.92 26.48 17.87
CA PHE A 652 -26.67 25.62 16.94
C PHE A 652 -27.56 26.53 16.07
N PRO A 653 -27.28 26.70 14.76
CA PRO A 653 -28.24 27.35 13.89
C PRO A 653 -29.45 26.43 13.67
N GLU A 654 -30.65 26.95 13.93
CA GLU A 654 -31.90 26.24 13.70
C GLU A 654 -32.15 26.02 12.20
N VAL A 655 -32.83 24.91 11.88
CA VAL A 655 -33.11 24.39 10.53
C VAL A 655 -33.78 25.41 9.59
N HIS A 656 -34.36 26.49 10.12
CA HIS A 656 -35.01 27.55 9.35
C HIS A 656 -34.05 28.51 8.63
N ASP A 657 -32.76 28.56 8.99
CA ASP A 657 -31.79 29.45 8.33
C ASP A 657 -31.21 28.86 7.04
N PHE A 658 -31.29 27.53 6.86
CA PHE A 658 -30.92 26.87 5.60
C PHE A 658 -31.92 27.16 4.48
N GLY A 659 -33.22 27.28 4.80
CA GLY A 659 -34.25 27.60 3.81
C GLY A 659 -34.10 29.00 3.22
N ARG A 660 -33.79 29.99 4.08
CA ARG A 660 -33.64 31.39 3.65
C ARG A 660 -32.42 31.64 2.78
N ALA A 661 -31.29 30.99 3.06
CA ALA A 661 -30.08 31.11 2.24
C ALA A 661 -30.24 30.44 0.86
N ILE A 662 -31.04 29.37 0.77
CA ILE A 662 -31.36 28.70 -0.49
C ILE A 662 -32.35 29.53 -1.31
N ASP A 663 -33.36 30.12 -0.67
CA ASP A 663 -34.33 31.00 -1.34
C ASP A 663 -33.67 32.31 -1.82
N GLU A 664 -32.74 32.89 -1.06
CA GLU A 664 -31.94 34.05 -1.50
C GLU A 664 -31.04 33.70 -2.69
N TRP A 665 -30.41 32.53 -2.70
CA TRP A 665 -29.57 32.07 -3.81
C TRP A 665 -30.38 31.74 -5.08
N LEU A 666 -31.62 31.27 -4.93
CA LEU A 666 -32.55 31.01 -6.02
C LEU A 666 -33.28 32.27 -6.53
N SER A 667 -33.25 33.38 -5.78
CA SER A 667 -33.94 34.64 -6.10
C SER A 667 -33.09 35.68 -6.85
N LEU A 668 -31.85 35.34 -7.22
CA LEU A 668 -31.02 36.21 -8.06
C LEU A 668 -31.49 36.12 -9.52
N ASP A 669 -32.48 36.96 -9.86
CA ASP A 669 -32.94 37.19 -11.23
C ASP A 669 -31.79 37.70 -12.11
N TRP A 670 -31.37 36.88 -13.08
CA TRP A 670 -30.56 37.32 -14.21
C TRP A 670 -31.50 37.95 -15.25
N GLY A 671 -31.73 39.25 -15.13
CA GLY A 671 -32.55 40.04 -16.04
C GLY A 671 -31.82 41.30 -16.55
N ASN A 672 -31.64 41.37 -17.87
CA ASN A 672 -31.32 42.58 -18.65
C ASN A 672 -32.14 43.81 -18.20
N GLU A 673 -31.51 44.99 -18.13
CA GLU A 673 -31.92 46.19 -18.88
C GLU A 673 -30.95 47.37 -18.75
N MET A 674 -30.47 47.82 -19.92
CA MET A 674 -30.08 49.17 -20.37
C MET A 674 -29.62 50.25 -19.37
N LEU A 675 -28.36 50.70 -19.50
CA LEU A 675 -27.96 51.88 -20.31
C LEU A 675 -26.44 51.97 -20.45
#